data_AF-A0AAJ5NMA1-F1
#
_entry.id   AF-A0AAJ5NMA1-F1
#
_cell.length_a   1.000
_cell.length_b   1.000
_cell.length_c   1.000
_cell.angle_alpha   90.00
_cell.angle_beta   90.00
_cell.angle_gamma   90.00
#
_symmetry.space_group_name_H-M   'P 1'
#
loop_
_entity.id
_entity.type
_entity.pdbx_description
1 polymer ?
#
loop_
_entity_poly.entity_id
_entity_poly.type
_entity_poly.pdbx_seq_one_letter_code
_entity_poly.pdbx_strand_id
1 'polypeptide(L)'
;MNKLQLYNYYGKKFDTIIDTEAKTLKAYYHNAKVAHSRFLDKIKIQENVEKELFLRARQKIRDNLKRELLSQKVAYKNQLKVLKDAFIKLNYASSIEKLISFEIKKLAKELKNLRNWFSDFHKSLNQTEDSEEVKLALFEKTKKTTLENEVELIKKQFIFKICLDYPRKYQKTDFNLEKIIELLDQESRQFLFSSNLENGKIFFDFYQKIKEKQEELLKKVKISRKNYLETKQLQAELYQKRVNNLKLIAKQKSISLEYSYKNAINFLKQQATQQNAQQKQLISQNKQEILAFEAKNLGKLAEFKQEINAEIAKITREKKHYSTFSLSQTKINFFDQAIKFFHSVNKNEQWEIPEINLNLENHSQILKEKTKLFNSLEQINRPLFLLIKKYYFSFYGNFLIKKLAKSSLKWQLLLEKSKYLKQYSYKGFYFRDLAWAIREKTIEDFKTRIKFVNEKIEAKYELNLLKSSADFQEQKAEIKAKTEEILQEFKQQKLENKRRFQQKEIAKTAFKNLENRAKIQKSDAKRTLFLNSKITKLQQILTTNNYRYFNELKVNKKIYESKANEAQKTYPVETIKNVRFFAFFLNLLFPGAAELLIFRQFVKGLLLFLVSFICYSFIIPFSFGAYWSKMGGIPGFYDLGANLHNPRQGIFTDARFYLFGGVLSVILMTFVLIYFLIGALSAWRIAKAMEAGVTPGKWLYSKQWLQTTGFPWMISLVGHALMIFIVAAPIITSVLISFTDYGYNHAAPGQTVNWVGLKQWGKWWDYRQLGLFQSLASVLGWTAVWTVLSTLFPIGLGILIAILTNSSKIKGKKFSV
;
A
#
# COMPACT_ATOMS: atom_id res chain seq x y z
N MET A 1 -10.67 -28.10 37.44
CA MET A 1 -9.53 -27.36 36.84
C MET A 1 -9.49 -27.61 35.34
N ASN A 2 -9.20 -26.60 34.52
CA ASN A 2 -9.12 -26.79 33.07
C ASN A 2 -7.83 -27.54 32.69
N LYS A 3 -7.97 -28.63 31.93
CA LYS A 3 -6.85 -29.39 31.35
C LYS A 3 -6.00 -28.49 30.45
N LEU A 4 -4.71 -28.83 30.29
CA LEU A 4 -3.82 -28.14 29.36
C LEU A 4 -4.41 -28.17 27.94
N GLN A 5 -4.65 -26.99 27.36
CA GLN A 5 -5.12 -26.84 25.99
C GLN A 5 -3.99 -26.39 25.08
N LEU A 6 -3.86 -27.06 23.95
CA LEU A 6 -2.98 -26.66 22.85
C LEU A 6 -3.77 -25.81 21.86
N TYR A 7 -3.07 -24.90 21.19
CA TYR A 7 -3.65 -24.02 20.19
C TYR A 7 -2.94 -24.16 18.87
N ASN A 8 -3.70 -24.32 17.79
CA ASN A 8 -3.14 -24.28 16.45
C ASN A 8 -2.97 -22.84 15.96
N TYR A 9 -2.51 -22.67 14.71
CA TYR A 9 -2.27 -21.35 14.11
C TYR A 9 -3.55 -20.50 14.02
N TYR A 10 -4.70 -21.14 13.80
CA TYR A 10 -6.02 -20.50 13.73
C TYR A 10 -6.61 -20.15 15.11
N GLY A 11 -5.91 -20.50 16.19
CA GLY A 11 -6.40 -20.31 17.56
C GLY A 11 -7.48 -21.30 17.98
N LYS A 12 -7.73 -22.37 17.21
CA LYS A 12 -8.59 -23.48 17.60
C LYS A 12 -7.94 -24.25 18.75
N LYS A 13 -8.76 -24.60 19.74
CA LYS A 13 -8.36 -25.36 20.93
C LYS A 13 -8.30 -26.85 20.62
N PHE A 14 -7.30 -27.51 21.20
CA PHE A 14 -7.10 -28.95 21.14
C PHE A 14 -6.76 -29.45 22.54
N ASP A 15 -7.39 -30.54 22.96
CA ASP A 15 -7.01 -31.23 24.19
C ASP A 15 -5.78 -32.08 23.94
N THR A 16 -4.98 -32.38 24.97
CA THR A 16 -3.85 -33.32 24.81
C THR A 16 -4.38 -34.71 24.46
N ILE A 17 -3.64 -35.45 23.63
CA ILE A 17 -4.06 -36.80 23.22
C ILE A 17 -4.01 -37.75 24.42
N ILE A 18 -2.96 -37.64 25.24
CA ILE A 18 -2.90 -38.33 26.52
C ILE A 18 -3.40 -37.39 27.63
N ASP A 19 -4.46 -37.81 28.32
CA ASP A 19 -5.07 -37.03 29.40
C ASP A 19 -4.14 -36.88 30.63
N THR A 20 -3.31 -37.88 30.90
CA THR A 20 -2.38 -37.86 32.05
C THR A 20 -1.32 -36.77 31.93
N GLU A 21 -0.90 -36.39 30.71
CA GLU A 21 0.06 -35.30 30.49
C GLU A 21 -0.52 -33.91 30.81
N ALA A 22 -1.81 -33.72 30.53
CA ALA A 22 -2.51 -32.46 30.80
C ALA A 22 -2.80 -32.25 32.29
N LYS A 23 -2.73 -33.31 33.10
CA LYS A 23 -3.09 -33.31 34.53
C LYS A 23 -1.89 -33.20 35.48
N THR A 24 -0.73 -32.77 35.00
CA THR A 24 0.45 -32.53 35.86
C THR A 24 0.42 -31.13 36.48
N LEU A 25 1.05 -30.95 37.64
CA LEU A 25 1.07 -29.63 38.32
C LEU A 25 1.66 -28.55 37.40
N LYS A 26 2.75 -28.90 36.70
CA LYS A 26 3.42 -28.01 35.74
C LYS A 26 2.52 -27.68 34.55
N ALA A 27 1.74 -28.64 34.05
CA ALA A 27 0.81 -28.42 32.93
C ALA A 27 -0.32 -27.44 33.29
N TYR A 28 -0.86 -27.52 34.51
CA TYR A 28 -1.89 -26.57 34.96
C TYR A 28 -1.37 -25.13 35.09
N TYR A 29 -0.20 -24.93 35.72
CA TYR A 29 0.43 -23.60 35.78
C TYR A 29 0.76 -23.05 34.38
N HIS A 30 1.24 -23.92 33.49
CA HIS A 30 1.50 -23.55 32.10
C HIS A 30 0.23 -23.14 31.37
N ASN A 31 -0.86 -23.91 31.53
CA ASN A 31 -2.16 -23.59 30.95
C ASN A 31 -2.69 -22.24 31.44
N ALA A 32 -2.61 -21.97 32.75
CA ALA A 32 -3.01 -20.68 33.33
C ALA A 32 -2.19 -19.52 32.73
N LYS A 33 -0.87 -19.70 32.59
CA LYS A 33 0.03 -18.71 31.94
C LYS A 33 -0.35 -18.48 30.47
N VAL A 34 -0.59 -19.54 29.71
CA VAL A 34 -0.96 -19.45 28.28
C VAL A 34 -2.33 -18.80 28.12
N ALA A 35 -3.32 -19.21 28.92
CA ALA A 35 -4.66 -18.64 28.90
C ALA A 35 -4.64 -17.13 29.20
N HIS A 36 -3.94 -16.73 30.26
CA HIS A 36 -3.78 -15.32 30.62
C HIS A 36 -3.05 -14.54 29.51
N SER A 37 -1.96 -15.08 28.97
CA SER A 37 -1.24 -14.45 27.87
C SER A 37 -2.12 -14.27 26.63
N ARG A 38 -2.91 -15.27 26.25
CA ARG A 38 -3.82 -15.18 25.11
C ARG A 38 -4.93 -14.17 25.35
N PHE A 39 -5.41 -14.06 26.59
CA PHE A 39 -6.40 -13.05 26.94
C PHE A 39 -5.80 -11.64 26.80
N LEU A 40 -4.58 -11.41 27.28
CA LEU A 40 -3.87 -10.15 27.07
C LEU A 40 -3.63 -9.84 25.57
N ASP A 41 -3.26 -10.85 24.78
CA ASP A 41 -3.08 -10.68 23.33
C ASP A 41 -4.43 -10.30 22.64
N LYS A 42 -5.56 -10.87 23.08
CA LYS A 42 -6.91 -10.46 22.62
C LYS A 42 -7.25 -9.03 23.02
N ILE A 43 -6.98 -8.66 24.28
CA ILE A 43 -7.20 -7.28 24.77
C ILE A 43 -6.40 -6.29 23.95
N LYS A 44 -5.14 -6.61 23.61
CA LYS A 44 -4.30 -5.74 22.77
C LYS A 44 -4.85 -5.57 21.35
N ILE A 45 -5.40 -6.62 20.76
CA ILE A 45 -6.07 -6.54 19.45
C ILE A 45 -7.30 -5.64 19.55
N GLN A 46 -8.13 -5.84 20.58
CA GLN A 46 -9.30 -5.00 20.83
C GLN A 46 -8.91 -3.53 21.09
N GLU A 47 -7.87 -3.28 21.88
CA GLU A 47 -7.34 -1.94 22.16
C GLU A 47 -6.93 -1.21 20.87
N ASN A 48 -6.30 -1.91 19.92
CA ASN A 48 -5.95 -1.32 18.63
C ASN A 48 -7.20 -0.96 17.81
N VAL A 49 -8.20 -1.85 17.76
CA VAL A 49 -9.46 -1.62 17.04
C VAL A 49 -10.22 -0.45 17.65
N GLU A 50 -10.41 -0.43 18.97
CA GLU A 50 -11.08 0.65 19.70
C GLU A 50 -10.34 1.98 19.52
N LYS A 51 -9.00 1.97 19.54
CA LYS A 51 -8.19 3.16 19.26
C LYS A 51 -8.43 3.69 17.86
N GLU A 52 -8.50 2.83 16.84
CA GLU A 52 -8.84 3.26 15.48
C GLU A 52 -10.25 3.83 15.38
N LEU A 53 -11.24 3.18 16.00
CA LEU A 53 -12.62 3.68 16.04
C LEU A 53 -12.70 5.04 16.73
N PHE A 54 -12.01 5.21 17.85
CA PHE A 54 -11.88 6.48 18.55
C PHE A 54 -11.26 7.57 17.65
N LEU A 55 -10.15 7.27 16.96
CA LEU A 55 -9.51 8.24 16.06
C LEU A 55 -10.45 8.67 14.93
N ARG A 56 -11.22 7.74 14.35
CA ARG A 56 -12.25 8.05 13.32
C ARG A 56 -13.39 8.89 13.90
N ALA A 57 -13.89 8.55 15.08
CA ALA A 57 -14.95 9.31 15.74
C ALA A 57 -14.49 10.74 16.09
N ARG A 58 -13.27 10.89 16.60
CA ARG A 58 -12.64 12.18 16.90
C ARG A 58 -12.48 13.03 15.65
N GLN A 59 -12.06 12.43 14.53
CA GLN A 59 -11.98 13.14 13.25
C GLN A 59 -13.36 13.62 12.80
N LYS A 60 -14.39 12.77 12.90
CA LYS A 60 -15.78 13.15 12.58
C LYS A 60 -16.30 14.30 13.45
N ILE A 61 -15.99 14.31 14.75
CA ILE A 61 -16.32 15.43 15.65
C ILE A 61 -15.64 16.72 15.19
N ARG A 62 -14.37 16.66 14.82
CA ARG A 62 -13.60 17.81 14.33
C ARG A 62 -14.19 18.36 13.02
N ASP A 63 -14.57 17.49 12.10
CA ASP A 63 -15.14 17.88 10.82
C ASP A 63 -16.55 18.47 11.00
N ASN A 64 -17.37 17.90 11.89
CA ASN A 64 -18.65 18.48 12.29
C ASN A 64 -18.48 19.87 12.89
N LEU A 65 -17.55 20.03 13.86
CA LEU A 65 -17.26 21.32 14.47
C LEU A 65 -16.86 22.35 13.40
N LYS A 66 -16.00 21.98 12.44
CA LYS A 66 -15.60 22.88 11.36
C LYS A 66 -16.81 23.33 10.52
N ARG A 67 -17.72 22.41 10.19
CA ARG A 67 -18.95 22.71 9.43
C ARG A 67 -19.90 23.61 10.21
N GLU A 68 -20.12 23.31 11.49
CA GLU A 68 -21.00 24.11 12.35
C GLU A 68 -20.45 25.52 12.56
N LEU A 69 -19.14 25.67 12.80
CA LEU A 69 -18.49 26.98 12.91
C LEU A 69 -18.61 27.80 11.61
N LEU A 70 -18.45 27.15 10.45
CA LEU A 70 -18.66 27.81 9.15
C LEU A 70 -20.11 28.26 8.99
N SER A 71 -21.07 27.39 9.31
CA SER A 71 -22.50 27.70 9.25
C SER A 71 -22.87 28.89 10.15
N GLN A 72 -22.39 28.90 11.40
CA GLN A 72 -22.59 30.02 12.33
C GLN A 72 -21.98 31.33 11.82
N LYS A 73 -20.78 31.27 11.22
CA LYS A 73 -20.13 32.45 10.62
C LYS A 73 -20.94 33.03 9.46
N VAL A 74 -21.48 32.16 8.60
CA VAL A 74 -22.33 32.57 7.47
C VAL A 74 -23.65 33.16 7.99
N ALA A 75 -24.30 32.52 8.96
CA ALA A 75 -25.53 33.00 9.57
C ALA A 75 -25.35 34.40 10.18
N TYR A 76 -24.29 34.60 10.98
CA TYR A 76 -23.94 35.91 11.55
C TYR A 76 -23.75 36.99 10.47
N LYS A 77 -22.97 36.69 9.41
CA LYS A 77 -22.77 37.62 8.30
C LYS A 77 -24.07 37.96 7.59
N ASN A 78 -24.93 36.98 7.35
CA ASN A 78 -26.20 37.17 6.68
C ASN A 78 -27.15 38.04 7.50
N GLN A 79 -27.26 37.80 8.81
CA GLN A 79 -28.08 38.62 9.72
C GLN A 79 -27.63 40.09 9.70
N LEU A 80 -26.32 40.35 9.80
CA LEU A 80 -25.80 41.71 9.70
C LEU A 80 -26.01 42.33 8.32
N LYS A 81 -25.90 41.54 7.25
CA LYS A 81 -26.13 42.01 5.89
C LYS A 81 -27.58 42.44 5.70
N VAL A 82 -28.56 41.66 6.18
CA VAL A 82 -29.99 42.01 6.09
C VAL A 82 -30.28 43.35 6.78
N LEU A 83 -29.75 43.54 8.00
CA LEU A 83 -29.91 44.79 8.75
C LEU A 83 -29.21 45.97 8.05
N LYS A 84 -28.06 45.73 7.43
CA LYS A 84 -27.31 46.74 6.67
C LYS A 84 -28.03 47.13 5.38
N ASP A 85 -28.59 46.15 4.67
CA ASP A 85 -29.31 46.35 3.42
C ASP A 85 -30.60 47.17 3.64
N ALA A 86 -31.20 47.11 4.83
CA ALA A 86 -32.43 47.84 5.17
C ALA A 86 -32.30 49.35 4.99
N PHE A 87 -31.17 49.96 5.38
CA PHE A 87 -30.95 51.39 5.18
C PHE A 87 -30.20 51.70 3.87
N ILE A 88 -29.32 50.81 3.39
CA ILE A 88 -28.62 51.00 2.10
C ILE A 88 -29.60 51.10 0.94
N LYS A 89 -30.64 50.26 0.92
CA LYS A 89 -31.66 50.29 -0.13
C LYS A 89 -32.42 51.60 -0.18
N LEU A 90 -32.46 52.36 0.92
CA LEU A 90 -33.13 53.65 1.03
C LEU A 90 -32.21 54.84 0.73
N ASN A 91 -30.95 54.61 0.31
CA ASN A 91 -30.00 55.68 0.02
C ASN A 91 -30.45 56.64 -1.10
N TYR A 92 -31.36 56.21 -1.98
CA TYR A 92 -31.93 57.08 -3.02
C TYR A 92 -32.72 58.26 -2.41
N ALA A 93 -33.21 58.15 -1.18
CA ALA A 93 -33.93 59.24 -0.49
C ALA A 93 -33.00 60.33 0.09
N SER A 94 -31.67 60.22 -0.09
CA SER A 94 -30.69 61.17 0.47
C SER A 94 -30.83 62.61 -0.05
N SER A 95 -31.42 62.80 -1.22
CA SER A 95 -31.72 64.10 -1.80
C SER A 95 -32.99 63.99 -2.65
N ILE A 96 -33.78 65.06 -2.74
CA ILE A 96 -34.99 65.11 -3.58
C ILE A 96 -34.67 64.70 -5.02
N GLU A 97 -33.56 65.19 -5.58
CA GLU A 97 -33.13 64.84 -6.94
C GLU A 97 -32.90 63.34 -7.15
N LYS A 98 -32.24 62.67 -6.20
CA LYS A 98 -32.00 61.22 -6.26
C LYS A 98 -33.28 60.41 -6.10
N LEU A 99 -34.22 60.88 -5.28
CA LEU A 99 -35.54 60.27 -5.10
C LEU A 99 -36.33 60.36 -6.42
N ILE A 100 -36.43 61.56 -6.99
CA ILE A 100 -37.10 61.80 -8.28
C ILE A 100 -36.42 60.99 -9.40
N SER A 101 -35.08 61.01 -9.47
CA SER A 101 -34.32 60.24 -10.46
C SER A 101 -34.54 58.73 -10.32
N PHE A 102 -34.70 58.23 -9.10
CA PHE A 102 -35.02 56.83 -8.82
C PHE A 102 -36.43 56.47 -9.30
N GLU A 103 -37.42 57.32 -9.00
CA GLU A 103 -38.81 57.11 -9.46
C GLU A 103 -38.91 57.21 -10.99
N ILE A 104 -38.21 58.14 -11.65
CA ILE A 104 -38.13 58.20 -13.13
C ILE A 104 -37.56 56.90 -13.70
N LYS A 105 -36.48 56.37 -13.11
CA LYS A 105 -35.90 55.09 -13.55
C LYS A 105 -36.86 53.92 -13.33
N LYS A 106 -37.63 53.94 -12.24
CA LYS A 106 -38.64 52.93 -11.94
C LYS A 106 -39.78 52.98 -12.97
N LEU A 107 -40.31 54.17 -13.26
CA LEU A 107 -41.34 54.39 -14.28
C LEU A 107 -40.86 53.98 -15.67
N ALA A 108 -39.62 54.32 -16.04
CA ALA A 108 -39.03 53.89 -17.31
C ALA A 108 -38.93 52.36 -17.43
N LYS A 109 -38.65 51.68 -16.31
CA LYS A 109 -38.65 50.21 -16.24
C LYS A 109 -40.06 49.64 -16.36
N GLU A 110 -41.05 50.24 -15.70
CA GLU A 110 -42.45 49.85 -15.79
C GLU A 110 -42.98 50.01 -17.22
N LEU A 111 -42.67 51.12 -17.90
CA LEU A 111 -42.96 51.34 -19.31
C LEU A 111 -42.33 50.26 -20.20
N LYS A 112 -41.05 49.96 -19.98
CA LYS A 112 -40.35 48.90 -20.74
C LYS A 112 -41.02 47.54 -20.51
N ASN A 113 -41.39 47.23 -19.27
CA ASN A 113 -42.07 45.98 -18.93
C ASN A 113 -43.46 45.90 -19.56
N LEU A 114 -44.23 46.99 -19.55
CA LEU A 114 -45.55 47.07 -20.18
C LEU A 114 -45.46 46.83 -21.69
N ARG A 115 -44.51 47.48 -22.37
CA ARG A 115 -44.26 47.29 -23.81
C ARG A 115 -43.86 45.85 -24.13
N ASN A 116 -42.95 45.28 -23.33
CA ASN A 116 -42.54 43.88 -23.48
C ASN A 116 -43.72 42.94 -23.27
N TRP A 117 -44.51 43.16 -22.22
CA TRP A 117 -45.70 42.38 -21.93
C TRP A 117 -46.72 42.41 -23.07
N PHE A 118 -46.98 43.58 -23.66
CA PHE A 118 -47.87 43.70 -24.81
C PHE A 118 -47.34 42.96 -26.06
N SER A 119 -46.03 43.05 -26.31
CA SER A 119 -45.37 42.28 -27.37
C SER A 119 -45.51 40.77 -27.14
N ASP A 120 -45.30 40.30 -25.92
CA ASP A 120 -45.43 38.88 -25.57
C ASP A 120 -46.89 38.41 -25.63
N PHE A 121 -47.84 39.26 -25.22
CA PHE A 121 -49.28 39.04 -25.39
C PHE A 121 -49.66 38.88 -26.86
N HIS A 122 -49.22 39.79 -27.75
CA HIS A 122 -49.50 39.70 -29.18
C HIS A 122 -48.95 38.40 -29.80
N LYS A 123 -47.72 38.00 -29.42
CA LYS A 123 -47.16 36.70 -29.85
C LYS A 123 -47.97 35.52 -29.36
N SER A 124 -48.42 35.55 -28.11
CA SER A 124 -49.25 34.49 -27.52
C SER A 124 -50.62 34.39 -28.18
N LEU A 125 -51.24 35.53 -28.54
CA LEU A 125 -52.55 35.58 -29.18
C LEU A 125 -52.53 34.95 -30.58
N ASN A 126 -51.44 35.11 -31.34
CA ASN A 126 -51.29 34.48 -32.65
C ASN A 126 -51.11 32.95 -32.57
N GLN A 127 -50.85 32.39 -31.39
CA GLN A 127 -50.69 30.95 -31.17
C GLN A 127 -51.97 30.26 -30.69
N THR A 128 -53.06 30.99 -30.43
CA THR A 128 -54.33 30.39 -29.98
C THR A 128 -55.16 29.88 -31.16
N GLU A 129 -56.04 28.88 -30.91
CA GLU A 129 -56.95 28.31 -31.92
C GLU A 129 -58.25 29.14 -32.10
N ASP A 130 -58.33 30.32 -31.49
CA ASP A 130 -59.49 31.21 -31.60
C ASP A 130 -59.71 31.70 -33.04
N SER A 131 -60.97 32.01 -33.39
CA SER A 131 -61.31 32.60 -34.68
C SER A 131 -60.68 33.99 -34.86
N GLU A 132 -60.39 34.36 -36.11
CA GLU A 132 -59.74 35.64 -36.44
C GLU A 132 -60.50 36.87 -35.93
N GLU A 133 -61.84 36.84 -35.94
CA GLU A 133 -62.68 37.91 -35.41
C GLU A 133 -62.48 38.12 -33.90
N VAL A 134 -62.37 37.02 -33.13
CA VAL A 134 -62.15 37.06 -31.68
C VAL A 134 -60.74 37.54 -31.35
N LYS A 135 -59.74 37.12 -32.13
CA LYS A 135 -58.36 37.60 -32.00
C LYS A 135 -58.25 39.10 -32.25
N LEU A 136 -58.87 39.61 -33.32
CA LEU A 136 -58.88 41.04 -33.62
C LEU A 136 -59.58 41.86 -32.52
N ALA A 137 -60.71 41.38 -32.00
CA ALA A 137 -61.42 42.04 -30.90
C ALA A 137 -60.58 42.10 -29.60
N LEU A 138 -59.92 41.00 -29.23
CA LEU A 138 -59.04 40.92 -28.06
C LEU A 138 -57.78 41.79 -28.22
N PHE A 139 -57.21 41.80 -29.42
CA PHE A 139 -56.05 42.65 -29.74
C PHE A 139 -56.39 44.12 -29.60
N GLU A 140 -57.48 44.60 -30.22
CA GLU A 140 -57.87 46.01 -30.15
C GLU A 140 -58.26 46.43 -28.73
N LYS A 141 -58.97 45.56 -27.97
CA LYS A 141 -59.26 45.82 -26.55
C LYS A 141 -57.99 45.97 -25.72
N THR A 142 -57.04 45.05 -25.89
CA THR A 142 -55.79 45.03 -25.10
C THR A 142 -54.84 46.15 -25.53
N LYS A 143 -54.81 46.48 -26.82
CA LYS A 143 -54.08 47.62 -27.36
C LYS A 143 -54.61 48.92 -26.77
N LYS A 144 -55.93 49.12 -26.73
CA LYS A 144 -56.54 50.30 -26.12
C LYS A 144 -56.17 50.45 -24.65
N THR A 145 -56.34 49.40 -23.84
CA THR A 145 -56.01 49.45 -22.40
C THR A 145 -54.51 49.62 -22.14
N THR A 146 -53.66 49.01 -22.97
CA THR A 146 -52.19 49.15 -22.86
C THR A 146 -51.77 50.57 -23.21
N LEU A 147 -52.33 51.17 -24.27
CA LEU A 147 -52.07 52.55 -24.66
C LEU A 147 -52.55 53.53 -23.58
N GLU A 148 -53.71 53.30 -22.98
CA GLU A 148 -54.21 54.10 -21.84
C GLU A 148 -53.21 54.06 -20.65
N ASN A 149 -52.74 52.86 -20.29
CA ASN A 149 -51.74 52.67 -19.23
C ASN A 149 -50.39 53.29 -19.59
N GLU A 150 -49.95 53.17 -20.85
CA GLU A 150 -48.71 53.77 -21.34
C GLU A 150 -48.78 55.31 -21.29
N VAL A 151 -49.89 55.90 -21.73
CA VAL A 151 -50.14 57.33 -21.61
C VAL A 151 -50.13 57.76 -20.14
N GLU A 152 -50.75 57.02 -19.23
CA GLU A 152 -50.73 57.34 -17.79
C GLU A 152 -49.32 57.29 -17.20
N LEU A 153 -48.53 56.28 -17.56
CA LEU A 153 -47.13 56.16 -17.11
C LEU A 153 -46.26 57.27 -17.68
N ILE A 154 -46.46 57.65 -18.95
CA ILE A 154 -45.77 58.79 -19.59
C ILE A 154 -46.18 60.10 -18.90
N LYS A 155 -47.47 60.30 -18.57
CA LYS A 155 -47.95 61.45 -17.78
C LYS A 155 -47.23 61.54 -16.43
N LYS A 156 -47.13 60.43 -15.69
CA LYS A 156 -46.39 60.38 -14.42
C LYS A 156 -44.92 60.72 -14.61
N GLN A 157 -44.27 60.10 -15.58
CA GLN A 157 -42.85 60.34 -15.89
C GLN A 157 -42.59 61.80 -16.26
N PHE A 158 -43.51 62.41 -17.01
CA PHE A 158 -43.47 63.80 -17.42
C PHE A 158 -43.53 64.75 -16.21
N ILE A 159 -44.48 64.54 -15.30
CA ILE A 159 -44.60 65.32 -14.06
C ILE A 159 -43.31 65.20 -13.22
N PHE A 160 -42.78 63.99 -13.02
CA PHE A 160 -41.52 63.80 -12.30
C PHE A 160 -40.33 64.50 -12.98
N LYS A 161 -40.29 64.51 -14.32
CA LYS A 161 -39.23 65.17 -15.09
C LYS A 161 -39.29 66.69 -14.95
N ILE A 162 -40.49 67.30 -15.03
CA ILE A 162 -40.66 68.74 -14.76
C ILE A 162 -40.24 69.08 -13.33
N CYS A 163 -40.66 68.29 -12.35
CA CYS A 163 -40.27 68.46 -10.94
C CYS A 163 -38.78 68.24 -10.68
N LEU A 164 -38.04 67.64 -11.63
CA LEU A 164 -36.58 67.51 -11.58
C LEU A 164 -35.89 68.70 -12.25
N ASP A 165 -36.33 69.05 -13.46
CA ASP A 165 -35.63 70.00 -14.34
C ASP A 165 -35.91 71.46 -13.96
N TYR A 166 -37.12 71.78 -13.49
CA TYR A 166 -37.49 73.15 -13.10
C TYR A 166 -36.67 73.67 -11.90
N PRO A 167 -36.57 72.95 -10.77
CA PRO A 167 -35.74 73.41 -9.65
C PRO A 167 -34.25 73.43 -10.00
N ARG A 168 -33.78 72.54 -10.89
CA ARG A 168 -32.39 72.53 -11.36
C ARG A 168 -32.01 73.76 -12.17
N LYS A 169 -32.89 74.22 -13.06
CA LYS A 169 -32.62 75.37 -13.95
C LYS A 169 -32.84 76.72 -13.24
N TYR A 170 -33.93 76.86 -12.49
CA TYR A 170 -34.33 78.16 -11.93
C TYR A 170 -34.02 78.33 -10.44
N GLN A 171 -33.54 77.28 -9.75
CA GLN A 171 -33.25 77.26 -8.30
C GLN A 171 -34.41 77.73 -7.40
N LYS A 172 -35.64 77.67 -7.93
CA LYS A 172 -36.87 78.03 -7.24
C LYS A 172 -37.91 76.94 -7.43
N THR A 173 -38.87 76.86 -6.51
CA THR A 173 -39.95 75.87 -6.51
C THR A 173 -41.32 76.50 -6.78
N ASP A 174 -41.35 77.75 -7.25
CA ASP A 174 -42.54 78.47 -7.69
C ASP A 174 -42.88 78.08 -9.14
N PHE A 175 -43.41 76.86 -9.34
CA PHE A 175 -43.74 76.32 -10.66
C PHE A 175 -44.66 77.26 -11.46
N ASN A 176 -44.08 78.04 -12.37
CA ASN A 176 -44.79 78.93 -13.29
C ASN A 176 -44.86 78.29 -14.67
N LEU A 177 -46.07 78.25 -15.26
CA LEU A 177 -46.36 77.67 -16.56
C LEU A 177 -45.50 78.25 -17.68
N GLU A 178 -45.28 79.57 -17.72
CA GLU A 178 -44.48 80.21 -18.78
C GLU A 178 -43.04 79.67 -18.78
N LYS A 179 -42.44 79.56 -17.60
CA LYS A 179 -41.09 79.02 -17.41
C LYS A 179 -41.02 77.49 -17.60
N ILE A 180 -42.10 76.77 -17.32
CA ILE A 180 -42.20 75.34 -17.65
C ILE A 180 -42.22 75.17 -19.16
N ILE A 181 -42.99 75.98 -19.90
CA ILE A 181 -43.06 75.90 -21.38
C ILE A 181 -41.68 76.12 -22.02
N GLU A 182 -40.85 77.01 -21.46
CA GLU A 182 -39.45 77.19 -21.90
C GLU A 182 -38.55 75.95 -21.72
N LEU A 183 -38.88 75.06 -20.77
CA LEU A 183 -38.12 73.82 -20.50
C LEU A 183 -38.53 72.67 -21.43
N LEU A 184 -39.68 72.77 -22.10
CA LEU A 184 -40.29 71.69 -22.86
C LEU A 184 -39.93 71.76 -24.34
N ASP A 185 -39.69 70.59 -24.94
CA ASP A 185 -39.62 70.41 -26.39
C ASP A 185 -41.01 70.53 -27.04
N GLN A 186 -41.04 70.62 -28.37
CA GLN A 186 -42.29 70.88 -29.11
C GLN A 186 -43.37 69.82 -28.86
N GLU A 187 -42.99 68.54 -28.77
CA GLU A 187 -43.89 67.43 -28.48
C GLU A 187 -44.42 67.49 -27.03
N SER A 188 -43.56 67.79 -26.05
CA SER A 188 -43.97 67.92 -24.65
C SER A 188 -44.89 69.11 -24.40
N ARG A 189 -44.76 70.20 -25.16
CA ARG A 189 -45.69 71.34 -25.10
C ARG A 189 -47.07 70.93 -25.56
N GLN A 190 -47.18 70.25 -26.70
CA GLN A 190 -48.45 69.73 -27.20
C GLN A 190 -49.07 68.73 -26.21
N PHE A 191 -48.25 67.91 -25.57
CA PHE A 191 -48.71 67.00 -24.53
C PHE A 191 -49.23 67.75 -23.29
N LEU A 192 -48.56 68.81 -22.84
CA LEU A 192 -48.99 69.61 -21.69
C LEU A 192 -50.38 70.24 -21.92
N PHE A 193 -50.59 70.88 -23.08
CA PHE A 193 -51.87 71.51 -23.43
C PHE A 193 -53.00 70.50 -23.64
N SER A 194 -52.70 69.30 -24.15
CA SER A 194 -53.72 68.25 -24.35
C SER A 194 -54.05 67.45 -23.08
N SER A 195 -53.32 67.62 -21.98
CA SER A 195 -53.40 66.72 -20.82
C SER A 195 -54.10 67.27 -19.57
N ASN A 196 -54.86 68.38 -19.66
CA ASN A 196 -55.50 69.05 -18.51
C ASN A 196 -54.51 69.43 -17.36
N LEU A 197 -53.21 69.54 -17.67
CA LEU A 197 -52.13 69.86 -16.72
C LEU A 197 -51.75 71.36 -16.71
N GLU A 198 -52.63 72.22 -17.21
CA GLU A 198 -52.38 73.65 -17.44
C GLU A 198 -52.34 74.51 -16.16
N ASN A 199 -52.41 73.91 -14.97
CA ASN A 199 -52.30 74.63 -13.70
C ASN A 199 -50.96 74.34 -13.01
N GLY A 200 -50.08 75.35 -12.95
CA GLY A 200 -48.76 75.26 -12.30
C GLY A 200 -48.80 74.79 -10.84
N LYS A 201 -49.95 75.00 -10.16
CA LYS A 201 -50.18 74.55 -8.78
C LYS A 201 -50.07 73.03 -8.61
N ILE A 202 -50.40 72.24 -9.65
CA ILE A 202 -50.33 70.76 -9.60
C ILE A 202 -48.88 70.29 -9.40
N PHE A 203 -47.92 70.92 -10.10
CA PHE A 203 -46.49 70.57 -9.98
C PHE A 203 -45.92 70.96 -8.62
N PHE A 204 -46.38 72.10 -8.06
CA PHE A 204 -46.01 72.52 -6.71
C PHE A 204 -46.51 71.54 -5.65
N ASP A 205 -47.80 71.21 -5.66
CA ASP A 205 -48.41 70.29 -4.69
C ASP A 205 -47.77 68.89 -4.78
N PHE A 206 -47.45 68.44 -5.98
CA PHE A 206 -46.74 67.18 -6.20
C PHE A 206 -45.31 67.21 -5.66
N TYR A 207 -44.56 68.29 -5.91
CA TYR A 207 -43.20 68.46 -5.38
C TYR A 207 -43.19 68.50 -3.84
N GLN A 208 -44.18 69.15 -3.20
CA GLN A 208 -44.32 69.14 -1.74
C GLN A 208 -44.61 67.74 -1.21
N LYS A 209 -45.50 66.96 -1.84
CA LYS A 209 -45.74 65.56 -1.47
C LYS A 209 -44.48 64.69 -1.60
N ILE A 210 -43.65 64.91 -2.61
CA ILE A 210 -42.35 64.22 -2.76
C ILE A 210 -41.42 64.58 -1.61
N LYS A 211 -41.39 65.86 -1.21
CA LYS A 211 -40.58 66.32 -0.08
C LYS A 211 -41.02 65.69 1.24
N GLU A 212 -42.33 65.66 1.53
CA GLU A 212 -42.88 64.96 2.69
C GLU A 212 -42.51 63.47 2.67
N LYS A 213 -42.61 62.83 1.51
CA LYS A 213 -42.23 61.42 1.34
C LYS A 213 -40.75 61.20 1.60
N GLN A 214 -39.89 62.12 1.14
CA GLN A 214 -38.46 62.05 1.41
C GLN A 214 -38.16 62.12 2.90
N GLU A 215 -38.82 63.03 3.64
CA GLU A 215 -38.65 63.15 5.10
C GLU A 215 -39.07 61.87 5.84
N GLU A 216 -40.17 61.24 5.43
CA GLU A 216 -40.60 59.94 5.96
C GLU A 216 -39.53 58.85 5.74
N LEU A 217 -38.97 58.78 4.53
CA LEU A 217 -37.92 57.81 4.19
C LEU A 217 -36.60 58.09 4.93
N LEU A 218 -36.24 59.35 5.13
CA LEU A 218 -35.06 59.74 5.94
C LEU A 218 -35.23 59.36 7.41
N LYS A 219 -36.43 59.50 7.98
CA LYS A 219 -36.74 58.99 9.34
C LYS A 219 -36.54 57.48 9.41
N LYS A 220 -37.04 56.72 8.41
CA LYS A 220 -36.84 55.27 8.31
C LYS A 220 -35.35 54.89 8.22
N VAL A 221 -34.56 55.60 7.41
CA VAL A 221 -33.09 55.39 7.32
C VAL A 221 -32.41 55.56 8.67
N LYS A 222 -32.73 56.64 9.41
CA LYS A 222 -32.15 56.90 10.73
C LYS A 222 -32.47 55.78 11.72
N ILE A 223 -33.73 55.35 11.77
CA ILE A 223 -34.18 54.24 12.63
C ILE A 223 -33.45 52.94 12.26
N SER A 224 -33.45 52.55 10.99
CA SER A 224 -32.79 51.31 10.54
C SER A 224 -31.27 51.33 10.79
N ARG A 225 -30.61 52.50 10.65
CA ARG A 225 -29.18 52.66 10.94
C ARG A 225 -28.89 52.54 12.44
N LYS A 226 -29.73 53.14 13.29
CA LYS A 226 -29.65 52.98 14.76
C LYS A 226 -29.81 51.51 15.16
N ASN A 227 -30.85 50.85 14.67
CA ASN A 227 -31.11 49.43 14.92
C ASN A 227 -29.93 48.54 14.49
N TYR A 228 -29.30 48.83 13.35
CA TYR A 228 -28.11 48.11 12.89
C TYR A 228 -26.92 48.25 13.87
N LEU A 229 -26.63 49.48 14.32
CA LEU A 229 -25.50 49.74 15.22
C LEU A 229 -25.68 49.05 16.58
N GLU A 230 -26.88 49.15 17.16
CA GLU A 230 -27.23 48.51 18.43
C GLU A 230 -27.17 46.98 18.31
N THR A 231 -27.77 46.42 17.25
CA THR A 231 -27.83 44.95 17.06
C THR A 231 -26.46 44.35 16.71
N LYS A 232 -25.56 45.10 16.08
CA LYS A 232 -24.24 44.60 15.64
C LYS A 232 -23.38 44.12 16.80
N GLN A 233 -23.32 44.88 17.89
CA GLN A 233 -22.53 44.52 19.07
C GLN A 233 -23.10 43.26 19.73
N LEU A 234 -24.41 43.23 19.96
CA LEU A 234 -25.11 42.09 20.56
C LEU A 234 -24.90 40.80 19.73
N GLN A 235 -25.05 40.88 18.40
CA GLN A 235 -24.86 39.72 17.53
C GLN A 235 -23.42 39.21 17.51
N ALA A 236 -22.43 40.11 17.66
CA ALA A 236 -21.02 39.71 17.75
C ALA A 236 -20.75 38.92 19.04
N GLU A 237 -21.30 39.37 20.17
CA GLU A 237 -21.17 38.68 21.45
C GLU A 237 -21.87 37.31 21.43
N LEU A 238 -23.11 37.24 20.93
CA LEU A 238 -23.86 35.99 20.78
C LEU A 238 -23.13 35.00 19.87
N TYR A 239 -22.54 35.46 18.77
CA TYR A 239 -21.73 34.63 17.89
C TYR A 239 -20.53 34.04 18.64
N GLN A 240 -19.78 34.84 19.40
CA GLN A 240 -18.65 34.35 20.19
C GLN A 240 -19.07 33.31 21.23
N LYS A 241 -20.18 33.56 21.95
CA LYS A 241 -20.74 32.59 22.91
C LYS A 241 -21.10 31.27 22.24
N ARG A 242 -21.76 31.30 21.07
CA ARG A 242 -22.08 30.09 20.29
C ARG A 242 -20.84 29.34 19.84
N VAL A 243 -19.84 30.04 19.31
CA VAL A 243 -18.56 29.45 18.89
C VAL A 243 -17.87 28.75 20.06
N ASN A 244 -17.80 29.39 21.22
CA ASN A 244 -17.18 28.83 22.41
C ASN A 244 -17.95 27.61 22.94
N ASN A 245 -19.28 27.67 22.94
CA ASN A 245 -20.12 26.54 23.34
C ASN A 245 -19.92 25.33 22.41
N LEU A 246 -19.93 25.53 21.09
CA LEU A 246 -19.68 24.45 20.12
C LEU A 246 -18.31 23.81 20.31
N LYS A 247 -17.27 24.61 20.54
CA LYS A 247 -15.92 24.11 20.86
C LYS A 247 -15.90 23.30 22.15
N LEU A 248 -16.61 23.77 23.20
CA LEU A 248 -16.71 23.10 24.48
C LEU A 248 -17.41 21.74 24.34
N ILE A 249 -18.56 21.69 23.67
CA ILE A 249 -19.34 20.47 23.42
C ILE A 249 -18.49 19.45 22.64
N ALA A 250 -17.80 19.89 21.59
CA ALA A 250 -16.92 19.03 20.81
C ALA A 250 -15.76 18.47 21.66
N LYS A 251 -15.17 19.30 22.54
CA LYS A 251 -14.13 18.88 23.47
C LYS A 251 -14.65 17.85 24.49
N GLN A 252 -15.79 18.10 25.11
CA GLN A 252 -16.44 17.17 26.05
C GLN A 252 -16.72 15.82 25.40
N LYS A 253 -17.31 15.81 24.20
CA LYS A 253 -17.56 14.57 23.42
C LYS A 253 -16.27 13.80 23.10
N SER A 254 -15.19 14.50 22.73
CA SER A 254 -13.91 13.85 22.47
C SER A 254 -13.32 13.22 23.73
N ILE A 255 -13.42 13.90 24.87
CA ILE A 255 -12.90 13.41 26.16
C ILE A 255 -13.72 12.23 26.65
N SER A 256 -15.05 12.30 26.57
CA SER A 256 -15.92 11.21 27.02
C SER A 256 -15.69 9.92 26.23
N LEU A 257 -15.49 10.02 24.91
CA LEU A 257 -15.14 8.88 24.06
C LEU A 257 -13.76 8.29 24.38
N GLU A 258 -12.78 9.16 24.67
CA GLU A 258 -11.44 8.72 25.07
C GLU A 258 -11.49 7.96 26.42
N TYR A 259 -12.24 8.51 27.37
CA TYR A 259 -12.42 7.92 28.68
C TYR A 259 -13.16 6.57 28.59
N SER A 260 -14.25 6.49 27.83
CA SER A 260 -15.06 5.26 27.71
C SER A 260 -14.25 4.09 27.17
N TYR A 261 -13.48 4.29 26.09
CA TYR A 261 -12.72 3.19 25.51
C TYR A 261 -11.55 2.78 26.43
N LYS A 262 -10.82 3.74 27.03
CA LYS A 262 -9.71 3.43 27.95
C LYS A 262 -10.20 2.66 29.17
N ASN A 263 -11.35 3.06 29.73
CA ASN A 263 -11.95 2.35 30.86
C ASN A 263 -12.35 0.92 30.51
N ALA A 264 -12.98 0.70 29.36
CA ALA A 264 -13.34 -0.64 28.90
C ALA A 264 -12.10 -1.54 28.78
N ILE A 265 -11.00 -1.03 28.21
CA ILE A 265 -9.73 -1.77 28.09
C ILE A 265 -9.10 -2.04 29.46
N ASN A 266 -9.11 -1.06 30.37
CA ASN A 266 -8.58 -1.23 31.73
C ASN A 266 -9.39 -2.26 32.53
N PHE A 267 -10.71 -2.25 32.41
CA PHE A 267 -11.59 -3.24 33.01
C PHE A 267 -11.26 -4.66 32.52
N LEU A 268 -11.08 -4.85 31.21
CA LEU A 268 -10.67 -6.14 30.66
C LEU A 268 -9.29 -6.59 31.17
N LYS A 269 -8.33 -5.66 31.32
CA LYS A 269 -7.00 -5.95 31.90
C LYS A 269 -7.14 -6.41 33.36
N GLN A 270 -7.96 -5.73 34.16
CA GLN A 270 -8.24 -6.11 35.55
C GLN A 270 -8.90 -7.49 35.61
N GLN A 271 -9.91 -7.74 34.78
CA GLN A 271 -10.57 -9.06 34.67
C GLN A 271 -9.57 -10.17 34.33
N ALA A 272 -8.66 -9.92 33.38
CA ALA A 272 -7.62 -10.89 33.00
C ALA A 272 -6.65 -11.20 34.15
N THR A 273 -6.31 -10.20 34.98
CA THR A 273 -5.47 -10.40 36.17
C THR A 273 -6.20 -11.18 37.26
N GLN A 274 -7.45 -10.84 37.54
CA GLN A 274 -8.29 -11.53 38.53
C GLN A 274 -8.49 -13.00 38.16
N GLN A 275 -8.84 -13.29 36.91
CA GLN A 275 -9.00 -14.67 36.43
C GLN A 275 -7.70 -15.47 36.57
N ASN A 276 -6.54 -14.89 36.26
CA ASN A 276 -5.26 -15.58 36.42
C ASN A 276 -4.93 -15.86 37.89
N ALA A 277 -5.22 -14.92 38.80
CA ALA A 277 -5.06 -15.11 40.24
C ALA A 277 -5.96 -16.24 40.76
N GLN A 278 -7.25 -16.23 40.40
CA GLN A 278 -8.22 -17.28 40.77
C GLN A 278 -7.78 -18.66 40.27
N GLN A 279 -7.30 -18.76 39.02
CA GLN A 279 -6.80 -20.03 38.48
C GLN A 279 -5.58 -20.55 39.26
N LYS A 280 -4.63 -19.67 39.60
CA LYS A 280 -3.46 -20.07 40.40
C LYS A 280 -3.84 -20.51 41.81
N GLN A 281 -4.80 -19.83 42.43
CA GLN A 281 -5.29 -20.18 43.76
C GLN A 281 -5.96 -21.56 43.76
N LEU A 282 -6.79 -21.84 42.74
CA LEU A 282 -7.39 -23.16 42.54
C LEU A 282 -6.32 -24.26 42.33
N ILE A 283 -5.26 -23.97 41.57
CA ILE A 283 -4.13 -24.90 41.40
C ILE A 283 -3.42 -25.16 42.73
N SER A 284 -3.24 -24.13 43.56
CA SER A 284 -2.59 -24.29 44.87
C SER A 284 -3.43 -25.10 45.86
N GLN A 285 -4.76 -24.93 45.84
CA GLN A 285 -5.70 -25.69 46.69
C GLN A 285 -5.64 -27.19 46.38
N ASN A 286 -5.63 -27.57 45.09
CA ASN A 286 -5.66 -28.98 44.68
C ASN A 286 -4.26 -29.58 44.48
N LYS A 287 -3.20 -28.92 44.96
CA LYS A 287 -1.81 -29.29 44.66
C LYS A 287 -1.48 -30.74 45.08
N GLN A 288 -1.95 -31.18 46.24
CA GLN A 288 -1.66 -32.52 46.77
C GLN A 288 -2.31 -33.62 45.92
N GLU A 289 -3.58 -33.46 45.55
CA GLU A 289 -4.31 -34.40 44.67
C GLU A 289 -3.63 -34.53 43.30
N ILE A 290 -3.18 -33.41 42.74
CA ILE A 290 -2.48 -33.38 41.44
C ILE A 290 -1.16 -34.16 41.52
N LEU A 291 -0.39 -33.97 42.59
CA LEU A 291 0.88 -34.68 42.79
C LEU A 291 0.67 -36.18 42.99
N ALA A 292 -0.37 -36.59 43.72
CA ALA A 292 -0.74 -38.00 43.86
C ALA A 292 -1.12 -38.64 42.52
N PHE A 293 -1.90 -37.94 41.69
CA PHE A 293 -2.25 -38.39 40.33
C PHE A 293 -1.01 -38.47 39.41
N GLU A 294 -0.09 -37.51 39.50
CA GLU A 294 1.16 -37.48 38.73
C GLU A 294 2.06 -38.67 39.10
N ALA A 295 2.25 -38.95 40.39
CA ALA A 295 3.05 -40.08 40.86
C ALA A 295 2.51 -41.44 40.36
N LYS A 296 1.18 -41.62 40.36
CA LYS A 296 0.53 -42.87 39.93
C LYS A 296 0.70 -43.16 38.42
N ASN A 297 0.80 -42.12 37.59
CA ASN A 297 0.70 -42.26 36.13
C ASN A 297 2.00 -41.96 35.37
N LEU A 298 3.00 -41.35 36.00
CA LEU A 298 4.27 -41.00 35.35
C LEU A 298 5.03 -42.23 34.81
N GLY A 299 5.10 -43.32 35.59
CA GLY A 299 5.77 -44.56 35.17
C GLY A 299 5.13 -45.15 33.92
N LYS A 300 3.82 -45.36 33.95
CA LYS A 300 3.04 -45.89 32.80
C LYS A 300 3.16 -45.02 31.55
N LEU A 301 3.19 -43.69 31.71
CA LEU A 301 3.40 -42.76 30.60
C LEU A 301 4.80 -42.91 29.99
N ALA A 302 5.82 -43.04 30.83
CA ALA A 302 7.21 -43.17 30.39
C ALA A 302 7.43 -44.49 29.61
N GLU A 303 6.90 -45.60 30.13
CA GLU A 303 6.92 -46.92 29.47
C GLU A 303 6.23 -46.86 28.11
N PHE A 304 4.99 -46.34 28.04
CA PHE A 304 4.26 -46.19 26.78
C PHE A 304 5.01 -45.36 25.74
N LYS A 305 5.67 -44.27 26.16
CA LYS A 305 6.50 -43.46 25.26
C LYS A 305 7.74 -44.20 24.80
N GLN A 306 8.36 -45.00 25.67
CA GLN A 306 9.53 -45.80 25.30
C GLN A 306 9.16 -46.86 24.27
N GLU A 307 8.03 -47.56 24.43
CA GLU A 307 7.51 -48.53 23.47
C GLU A 307 7.32 -47.90 22.07
N ILE A 308 6.61 -46.77 22.01
CA ILE A 308 6.38 -46.09 20.73
C ILE A 308 7.69 -45.60 20.11
N ASN A 309 8.61 -45.07 20.92
CA ASN A 309 9.92 -44.64 20.42
C ASN A 309 10.76 -45.82 19.93
N ALA A 310 10.66 -46.99 20.55
CA ALA A 310 11.30 -48.22 20.10
C ALA A 310 10.78 -48.67 18.73
N GLU A 311 9.45 -48.63 18.51
CA GLU A 311 8.84 -48.91 17.20
C GLU A 311 9.30 -47.92 16.13
N ILE A 312 9.36 -46.62 16.46
CA ILE A 312 9.87 -45.59 15.53
C ILE A 312 11.36 -45.81 15.21
N ALA A 313 12.15 -46.27 16.18
CA ALA A 313 13.55 -46.61 15.99
C ALA A 313 13.69 -47.83 15.07
N LYS A 314 12.83 -48.85 15.23
CA LYS A 314 12.76 -50.03 14.36
C LYS A 314 12.49 -49.65 12.90
N ILE A 315 11.48 -48.81 12.64
CA ILE A 315 11.20 -48.25 11.30
C ILE A 315 12.43 -47.53 10.72
N THR A 316 13.19 -46.85 11.57
CA THR A 316 14.39 -46.11 11.13
C THR A 316 15.55 -47.05 10.79
N ARG A 317 15.69 -48.20 11.49
CA ARG A 317 16.66 -49.26 11.16
C ARG A 317 16.30 -49.94 9.82
N GLU A 318 15.02 -50.22 9.60
CA GLU A 318 14.52 -50.86 8.37
C GLU A 318 14.58 -49.95 7.13
N LYS A 319 14.88 -48.66 7.30
CA LYS A 319 14.99 -47.67 6.21
C LYS A 319 15.82 -48.16 5.01
N LYS A 320 16.89 -48.94 5.23
CA LYS A 320 17.73 -49.48 4.16
C LYS A 320 16.94 -50.45 3.25
N HIS A 321 16.16 -51.35 3.85
CA HIS A 321 15.30 -52.29 3.13
C HIS A 321 14.15 -51.58 2.38
N TYR A 322 13.51 -50.59 2.99
CA TYR A 322 12.51 -49.77 2.29
C TYR A 322 13.12 -48.95 1.15
N SER A 323 14.39 -48.54 1.26
CA SER A 323 15.07 -47.76 0.23
C SER A 323 15.34 -48.56 -1.03
N THR A 324 15.71 -49.84 -0.91
CA THR A 324 15.92 -50.72 -2.06
C THR A 324 14.59 -51.05 -2.73
N PHE A 325 13.58 -51.40 -1.93
CA PHE A 325 12.22 -51.65 -2.41
C PHE A 325 11.65 -50.44 -3.18
N SER A 326 11.70 -49.25 -2.58
CA SER A 326 11.15 -48.04 -3.20
C SER A 326 11.86 -47.68 -4.51
N LEU A 327 13.16 -47.93 -4.61
CA LEU A 327 13.91 -47.73 -5.85
C LEU A 327 13.48 -48.71 -6.95
N SER A 328 13.35 -50.00 -6.62
CA SER A 328 12.89 -51.01 -7.58
C SER A 328 11.45 -50.76 -8.02
N GLN A 329 10.54 -50.45 -7.09
CA GLN A 329 9.16 -50.08 -7.41
C GLN A 329 9.10 -48.89 -8.36
N THR A 330 9.88 -47.83 -8.09
CA THR A 330 9.92 -46.67 -8.98
C THR A 330 10.46 -47.06 -10.36
N LYS A 331 11.55 -47.85 -10.44
CA LYS A 331 12.10 -48.32 -11.71
C LYS A 331 11.11 -49.16 -12.50
N ILE A 332 10.41 -50.10 -11.86
CA ILE A 332 9.38 -50.95 -12.46
C ILE A 332 8.29 -50.07 -13.07
N ASN A 333 7.77 -49.09 -12.31
CA ASN A 333 6.78 -48.15 -12.85
C ASN A 333 7.28 -47.38 -14.09
N PHE A 334 8.57 -47.01 -14.15
CA PHE A 334 9.14 -46.38 -15.35
C PHE A 334 9.28 -47.36 -16.52
N PHE A 335 9.64 -48.62 -16.27
CA PHE A 335 9.64 -49.67 -17.30
C PHE A 335 8.24 -49.91 -17.83
N ASP A 336 7.24 -50.07 -16.97
CA ASP A 336 5.84 -50.27 -17.38
C ASP A 336 5.33 -49.13 -18.25
N GLN A 337 5.61 -47.87 -17.87
CA GLN A 337 5.23 -46.72 -18.69
C GLN A 337 6.00 -46.65 -20.01
N ALA A 338 7.27 -47.07 -20.04
CA ALA A 338 8.05 -47.11 -21.27
C ALA A 338 7.54 -48.17 -22.25
N ILE A 339 7.21 -49.37 -21.75
CA ILE A 339 6.66 -50.48 -22.54
C ILE A 339 5.26 -50.10 -23.04
N LYS A 340 4.39 -49.58 -22.16
CA LYS A 340 3.05 -49.09 -22.55
C LYS A 340 3.13 -48.04 -23.65
N PHE A 341 4.05 -47.08 -23.51
CA PHE A 341 4.24 -46.06 -24.52
C PHE A 341 4.73 -46.64 -25.85
N PHE A 342 5.67 -47.60 -25.83
CA PHE A 342 6.15 -48.28 -27.04
C PHE A 342 5.01 -48.97 -27.82
N HIS A 343 4.16 -49.74 -27.13
CA HIS A 343 3.01 -50.39 -27.78
C HIS A 343 1.97 -49.39 -28.28
N SER A 344 1.72 -48.31 -27.55
CA SER A 344 0.78 -47.26 -27.97
C SER A 344 1.21 -46.56 -29.26
N VAL A 345 2.50 -46.28 -29.44
CA VAL A 345 3.03 -45.65 -30.67
C VAL A 345 3.01 -46.62 -31.84
N ASN A 346 3.19 -47.92 -31.60
CA ASN A 346 3.09 -48.96 -32.62
C ASN A 346 1.63 -49.39 -32.92
N LYS A 347 0.62 -48.70 -32.37
CA LYS A 347 -0.82 -49.00 -32.55
C LYS A 347 -1.21 -50.44 -32.19
N ASN A 348 -0.54 -51.02 -31.19
CA ASN A 348 -0.85 -52.37 -30.73
C ASN A 348 -1.83 -52.29 -29.54
N GLU A 349 -3.12 -52.17 -29.84
CA GLU A 349 -4.19 -51.88 -28.85
C GLU A 349 -4.49 -53.04 -27.90
N GLN A 350 -4.06 -54.27 -28.22
CA GLN A 350 -4.34 -55.47 -27.41
C GLN A 350 -3.35 -55.69 -26.25
N TRP A 351 -2.39 -54.80 -26.03
CA TRP A 351 -1.38 -54.98 -24.99
C TRP A 351 -1.76 -54.30 -23.66
N GLU A 352 -2.03 -55.10 -22.64
CA GLU A 352 -2.25 -54.64 -21.27
C GLU A 352 -1.04 -54.91 -20.37
N ILE A 353 -0.83 -54.04 -19.37
CA ILE A 353 0.20 -54.26 -18.35
C ILE A 353 -0.32 -55.35 -17.42
N PRO A 354 0.34 -56.53 -17.31
CA PRO A 354 -0.09 -57.54 -16.36
C PRO A 354 0.00 -56.98 -14.93
N GLU A 355 -1.07 -57.12 -14.16
CA GLU A 355 -1.09 -56.74 -12.75
C GLU A 355 -0.19 -57.69 -11.95
N ILE A 356 0.94 -57.16 -11.48
CA ILE A 356 1.89 -57.91 -10.68
C ILE A 356 1.82 -57.39 -9.24
N ASN A 357 1.53 -58.28 -8.29
CA ASN A 357 1.53 -57.93 -6.88
C ASN A 357 2.98 -57.74 -6.39
N LEU A 358 3.36 -56.50 -6.11
CA LEU A 358 4.74 -56.09 -5.88
C LEU A 358 5.00 -55.94 -4.38
N ASN A 359 5.76 -56.88 -3.83
CA ASN A 359 6.05 -57.05 -2.40
C ASN A 359 7.54 -56.85 -2.09
N LEU A 360 7.86 -56.74 -0.80
CA LEU A 360 9.23 -56.54 -0.30
C LEU A 360 10.20 -57.65 -0.71
N GLU A 361 9.72 -58.86 -0.99
CA GLU A 361 10.57 -60.01 -1.33
C GLU A 361 10.76 -60.17 -2.84
N ASN A 362 9.69 -60.02 -3.63
CA ASN A 362 9.69 -60.29 -5.07
C ASN A 362 10.15 -59.10 -5.95
N HIS A 363 10.29 -57.89 -5.38
CA HIS A 363 10.64 -56.67 -6.13
C HIS A 363 11.92 -56.76 -6.97
N SER A 364 12.91 -57.55 -6.55
CA SER A 364 14.18 -57.68 -7.25
C SER A 364 14.06 -58.58 -8.49
N GLN A 365 13.28 -59.64 -8.40
CA GLN A 365 13.00 -60.57 -9.49
C GLN A 365 12.13 -59.91 -10.56
N ILE A 366 11.03 -59.26 -10.16
CA ILE A 366 10.13 -58.52 -11.07
C ILE A 366 10.90 -57.44 -11.83
N LEU A 367 11.83 -56.74 -11.17
CA LEU A 367 12.66 -55.74 -11.84
C LEU A 367 13.52 -56.37 -12.95
N LYS A 368 14.10 -57.56 -12.72
CA LYS A 368 14.88 -58.28 -13.74
C LYS A 368 13.99 -58.71 -14.90
N GLU A 369 12.80 -59.25 -14.62
CA GLU A 369 11.82 -59.67 -15.64
C GLU A 369 11.38 -58.48 -16.52
N LYS A 370 11.00 -57.36 -15.90
CA LYS A 370 10.64 -56.13 -16.62
C LYS A 370 11.79 -55.55 -17.44
N THR A 371 13.03 -55.68 -16.96
CA THR A 371 14.22 -55.25 -17.71
C THR A 371 14.43 -56.13 -18.94
N LYS A 372 14.28 -57.46 -18.82
CA LYS A 372 14.34 -58.39 -19.96
C LYS A 372 13.25 -58.08 -20.99
N LEU A 373 12.01 -57.90 -20.53
CA LEU A 373 10.88 -57.54 -21.39
C LEU A 373 11.08 -56.20 -22.10
N PHE A 374 11.63 -55.20 -21.42
CA PHE A 374 11.94 -53.92 -22.06
C PHE A 374 13.00 -54.07 -23.16
N ASN A 375 14.05 -54.87 -22.92
CA ASN A 375 15.13 -55.06 -23.89
C ASN A 375 14.68 -55.86 -25.13
N SER A 376 13.71 -56.78 -25.01
CA SER A 376 13.20 -57.52 -26.18
C SER A 376 12.48 -56.62 -27.20
N LEU A 377 11.99 -55.44 -26.78
CA LEU A 377 11.36 -54.47 -27.68
C LEU A 377 12.31 -53.92 -28.75
N GLU A 378 13.64 -54.03 -28.56
CA GLU A 378 14.63 -53.58 -29.54
C GLU A 378 14.47 -54.29 -30.90
N GLN A 379 14.05 -55.56 -30.88
CA GLN A 379 13.86 -56.37 -32.09
C GLN A 379 12.61 -55.95 -32.89
N ILE A 380 11.63 -55.31 -32.23
CA ILE A 380 10.35 -54.94 -32.85
C ILE A 380 10.44 -53.61 -33.60
N ASN A 381 10.92 -52.55 -32.94
CA ASN A 381 11.05 -51.21 -33.53
C ASN A 381 12.28 -50.50 -32.95
N ARG A 382 13.43 -50.79 -33.55
CA ARG A 382 14.75 -50.31 -33.09
C ARG A 382 14.85 -48.78 -32.99
N PRO A 383 14.42 -47.97 -33.99
CA PRO A 383 14.48 -46.51 -33.89
C PRO A 383 13.70 -45.93 -32.70
N LEU A 384 12.49 -46.44 -32.45
CA LEU A 384 11.67 -46.00 -31.32
C LEU A 384 12.27 -46.46 -29.99
N PHE A 385 12.74 -47.71 -29.90
CA PHE A 385 13.38 -48.26 -28.71
C PHE A 385 14.61 -47.43 -28.28
N LEU A 386 15.48 -47.07 -29.22
CA LEU A 386 16.68 -46.25 -28.93
C LEU A 386 16.31 -44.87 -28.37
N LEU A 387 15.24 -44.23 -28.87
CA LEU A 387 14.75 -42.97 -28.34
C LEU A 387 14.19 -43.12 -26.92
N ILE A 388 13.39 -44.16 -26.67
CA ILE A 388 12.85 -44.44 -25.33
C ILE A 388 13.98 -44.69 -24.35
N LYS A 389 14.93 -45.59 -24.66
CA LYS A 389 16.11 -45.89 -23.83
C LYS A 389 16.90 -44.63 -23.50
N LYS A 390 17.09 -43.74 -24.49
CA LYS A 390 17.81 -42.46 -24.32
C LYS A 390 17.08 -41.49 -23.38
N TYR A 391 15.75 -41.33 -23.48
CA TYR A 391 15.04 -40.30 -22.71
C TYR A 391 14.51 -40.79 -21.36
N TYR A 392 14.07 -42.04 -21.25
CA TYR A 392 13.64 -42.64 -19.98
C TYR A 392 14.82 -42.95 -19.07
N PHE A 393 15.88 -43.59 -19.61
CA PHE A 393 16.94 -44.24 -18.84
C PHE A 393 18.34 -43.66 -19.10
N SER A 394 18.46 -42.45 -19.65
CA SER A 394 19.74 -41.70 -19.64
C SER A 394 20.28 -41.51 -18.23
N PHE A 395 21.53 -41.07 -18.12
CA PHE A 395 22.13 -40.63 -16.84
C PHE A 395 21.21 -39.66 -16.06
N TYR A 396 20.70 -38.62 -16.72
CA TYR A 396 19.74 -37.69 -16.12
C TYR A 396 18.41 -38.36 -15.77
N GLY A 397 17.93 -39.26 -16.63
CA GLY A 397 16.72 -40.03 -16.38
C GLY A 397 16.83 -40.90 -15.12
N ASN A 398 17.94 -41.62 -14.96
CA ASN A 398 18.23 -42.43 -13.78
C ASN A 398 18.40 -41.59 -12.51
N PHE A 399 19.02 -40.41 -12.62
CA PHE A 399 19.10 -39.46 -11.50
C PHE A 399 17.70 -39.03 -11.01
N LEU A 400 16.79 -38.72 -11.93
CA LEU A 400 15.41 -38.35 -11.59
C LEU A 400 14.61 -39.54 -11.02
N ILE A 401 14.83 -40.77 -11.51
CA ILE A 401 14.23 -41.98 -10.92
C ILE A 401 14.67 -42.13 -9.46
N LYS A 402 15.98 -41.99 -9.18
CA LYS A 402 16.51 -42.01 -7.80
C LYS A 402 15.90 -40.91 -6.94
N LYS A 403 15.69 -39.71 -7.49
CA LYS A 403 15.06 -38.58 -6.79
C LYS A 403 13.59 -38.87 -6.43
N LEU A 404 12.81 -39.43 -7.36
CA LEU A 404 11.43 -39.85 -7.11
C LEU A 404 11.38 -40.99 -6.08
N ALA A 405 12.25 -41.99 -6.19
CA ALA A 405 12.38 -43.08 -5.23
C ALA A 405 12.68 -42.58 -3.81
N LYS A 406 13.55 -41.56 -3.67
CA LYS A 406 13.82 -40.92 -2.38
C LYS A 406 12.61 -40.18 -1.83
N SER A 407 11.80 -39.57 -2.71
CA SER A 407 10.55 -38.92 -2.33
C SER A 407 9.51 -39.94 -1.89
N SER A 408 9.42 -41.09 -2.57
CA SER A 408 8.50 -42.16 -2.21
C SER A 408 8.83 -42.82 -0.88
N LEU A 409 10.10 -43.15 -0.68
CA LEU A 409 10.62 -43.62 0.61
C LEU A 409 10.25 -42.65 1.73
N LYS A 410 10.40 -41.34 1.49
CA LYS A 410 10.12 -40.32 2.50
C LYS A 410 8.66 -40.33 2.94
N TRP A 411 7.70 -40.39 2.02
CA TRP A 411 6.29 -40.39 2.42
C TRP A 411 5.88 -41.72 3.06
N GLN A 412 6.39 -42.87 2.58
CA GLN A 412 6.13 -44.19 3.17
C GLN A 412 6.57 -44.22 4.64
N LEU A 413 7.82 -43.80 4.91
CA LEU A 413 8.35 -43.76 6.28
C LEU A 413 7.60 -42.79 7.18
N LEU A 414 7.15 -41.64 6.66
CA LEU A 414 6.35 -40.70 7.44
C LEU A 414 4.96 -41.26 7.78
N LEU A 415 4.36 -42.00 6.85
CA LEU A 415 3.07 -42.65 7.06
C LEU A 415 3.19 -43.76 8.12
N GLU A 416 4.21 -44.61 8.05
CA GLU A 416 4.46 -45.62 9.08
C GLU A 416 4.71 -44.98 10.45
N LYS A 417 5.58 -43.96 10.52
CA LYS A 417 5.81 -43.22 11.78
C LYS A 417 4.53 -42.58 12.32
N SER A 418 3.63 -42.11 11.44
CA SER A 418 2.37 -41.49 11.85
C SER A 418 1.42 -42.47 12.56
N LYS A 419 1.45 -43.77 12.21
CA LYS A 419 0.58 -44.80 12.81
C LYS A 419 0.81 -44.93 14.31
N TYR A 420 2.07 -44.84 14.74
CA TYR A 420 2.45 -44.91 16.15
C TYR A 420 2.39 -43.54 16.82
N LEU A 421 2.93 -42.49 16.19
CA LEU A 421 2.96 -41.13 16.78
C LEU A 421 1.57 -40.55 17.07
N LYS A 422 0.54 -40.88 16.28
CA LYS A 422 -0.82 -40.37 16.49
C LYS A 422 -1.43 -40.83 17.81
N GLN A 423 -0.91 -41.91 18.41
CA GLN A 423 -1.42 -42.47 19.66
C GLN A 423 -1.10 -41.57 20.87
N TYR A 424 -0.08 -40.72 20.77
CA TYR A 424 0.28 -39.80 21.87
C TYR A 424 0.54 -38.36 21.46
N SER A 425 0.79 -38.07 20.17
CA SER A 425 1.20 -36.76 19.68
C SER A 425 0.44 -36.28 18.45
N TYR A 426 0.04 -35.00 18.43
CA TYR A 426 -0.52 -34.35 17.24
C TYR A 426 0.47 -34.30 16.06
N LYS A 427 1.77 -34.47 16.33
CA LYS A 427 2.81 -34.64 15.32
C LYS A 427 2.54 -35.84 14.42
N GLY A 428 1.88 -36.88 14.91
CA GLY A 428 1.45 -38.03 14.10
C GLY A 428 0.48 -37.63 13.00
N PHE A 429 -0.58 -36.88 13.33
CA PHE A 429 -1.53 -36.36 12.34
C PHE A 429 -0.86 -35.41 11.34
N TYR A 430 0.03 -34.53 11.81
CA TYR A 430 0.84 -33.71 10.91
C TYR A 430 1.70 -34.53 9.95
N PHE A 431 2.36 -35.59 10.43
CA PHE A 431 3.18 -36.46 9.57
C PHE A 431 2.35 -37.25 8.56
N ARG A 432 1.14 -37.68 8.93
CA ARG A 432 0.20 -38.30 8.00
C ARG A 432 -0.15 -37.36 6.85
N ASP A 433 -0.61 -36.16 7.15
CA ASP A 433 -1.05 -35.20 6.12
C ASP A 433 0.13 -34.67 5.29
N LEU A 434 1.30 -34.50 5.91
CA LEU A 434 2.55 -34.23 5.20
C LEU A 434 2.94 -35.37 4.26
N ALA A 435 2.81 -36.63 4.69
CA ALA A 435 3.09 -37.79 3.86
C ALA A 435 2.16 -37.83 2.64
N TRP A 436 0.85 -37.59 2.83
CA TRP A 436 -0.11 -37.49 1.73
C TRP A 436 0.27 -36.39 0.73
N ALA A 437 0.63 -35.19 1.21
CA ALA A 437 1.08 -34.11 0.34
C ALA A 437 2.35 -34.48 -0.45
N ILE A 438 3.32 -35.17 0.17
CA ILE A 438 4.52 -35.65 -0.52
C ILE A 438 4.16 -36.75 -1.53
N ARG A 439 3.25 -37.66 -1.19
CA ARG A 439 2.78 -38.74 -2.07
C ARG A 439 2.15 -38.17 -3.33
N GLU A 440 1.16 -37.28 -3.19
CA GLU A 440 0.53 -36.60 -4.32
C GLU A 440 1.55 -35.89 -5.20
N LYS A 441 2.47 -35.12 -4.59
CA LYS A 441 3.53 -34.46 -5.36
C LYS A 441 4.39 -35.47 -6.13
N THR A 442 4.74 -36.59 -5.51
CA THR A 442 5.57 -37.63 -6.13
C THR A 442 4.84 -38.25 -7.33
N ILE A 443 3.53 -38.47 -7.20
CA ILE A 443 2.66 -38.97 -8.27
C ILE A 443 2.54 -37.95 -9.41
N GLU A 444 2.28 -36.67 -9.09
CA GLU A 444 2.14 -35.63 -10.10
C GLU A 444 3.47 -35.31 -10.80
N ASP A 445 4.60 -35.29 -10.07
CA ASP A 445 5.94 -35.14 -10.67
C ASP A 445 6.28 -36.34 -11.58
N PHE A 446 5.83 -37.56 -11.22
CA PHE A 446 5.96 -38.74 -12.06
C PHE A 446 5.12 -38.61 -13.34
N LYS A 447 3.81 -38.32 -13.23
CA LYS A 447 2.91 -38.12 -14.38
C LYS A 447 3.42 -37.03 -15.31
N THR A 448 3.80 -35.88 -14.75
CA THR A 448 4.36 -34.73 -15.48
C THR A 448 5.58 -35.17 -16.30
N ARG A 449 6.49 -35.93 -15.68
CA ARG A 449 7.66 -36.45 -16.38
C ARG A 449 7.29 -37.39 -17.52
N ILE A 450 6.42 -38.38 -17.28
CA ILE A 450 6.01 -39.33 -18.30
C ILE A 450 5.37 -38.61 -19.48
N LYS A 451 4.43 -37.70 -19.23
CA LYS A 451 3.77 -36.85 -20.24
C LYS A 451 4.78 -36.14 -21.15
N PHE A 452 5.71 -35.37 -20.59
CA PHE A 452 6.65 -34.59 -21.40
C PHE A 452 7.76 -35.42 -22.04
N VAL A 453 8.17 -36.53 -21.43
CA VAL A 453 9.12 -37.46 -22.03
C VAL A 453 8.48 -38.16 -23.23
N ASN A 454 7.23 -38.61 -23.11
CA ASN A 454 6.47 -39.24 -24.19
C ASN A 454 6.25 -38.27 -25.35
N GLU A 455 5.74 -37.08 -25.06
CA GLU A 455 5.54 -36.01 -26.05
C GLU A 455 6.85 -35.69 -26.81
N LYS A 456 7.99 -35.72 -26.11
CA LYS A 456 9.31 -35.48 -26.72
C LYS A 456 9.78 -36.63 -27.59
N ILE A 457 9.57 -37.88 -27.17
CA ILE A 457 9.96 -39.06 -27.93
C ILE A 457 9.10 -39.16 -29.18
N GLU A 458 7.78 -39.04 -29.03
CA GLU A 458 6.80 -39.05 -30.11
C GLU A 458 7.13 -37.97 -31.14
N ALA A 459 7.32 -36.72 -30.71
CA ALA A 459 7.64 -35.64 -31.63
C ALA A 459 8.98 -35.83 -32.36
N LYS A 460 9.97 -36.48 -31.73
CA LYS A 460 11.23 -36.84 -32.40
C LYS A 460 11.08 -38.00 -33.37
N TYR A 461 10.30 -39.00 -32.98
CA TYR A 461 10.05 -40.18 -33.79
C TYR A 461 9.28 -39.78 -35.06
N GLU A 462 8.17 -39.06 -34.91
CA GLU A 462 7.39 -38.54 -36.05
C GLU A 462 8.21 -37.61 -36.92
N LEU A 463 9.04 -36.72 -36.35
CA LEU A 463 9.88 -35.82 -37.13
C LEU A 463 10.99 -36.57 -37.89
N ASN A 464 11.49 -37.67 -37.35
CA ASN A 464 12.42 -38.55 -38.07
C ASN A 464 11.72 -39.29 -39.20
N LEU A 465 10.49 -39.80 -38.98
CA LEU A 465 9.68 -40.41 -40.04
C LEU A 465 9.37 -39.42 -41.16
N LEU A 466 8.97 -38.20 -40.82
CA LEU A 466 8.71 -37.12 -41.79
C LEU A 466 9.97 -36.75 -42.56
N LYS A 467 11.15 -36.67 -41.93
CA LYS A 467 12.40 -36.40 -42.65
C LYS A 467 12.75 -37.45 -43.71
N SER A 468 12.26 -38.67 -43.53
CA SER A 468 12.43 -39.76 -44.47
C SER A 468 11.36 -39.79 -45.58
N SER A 469 10.29 -38.99 -45.48
CA SER A 469 9.27 -38.87 -46.53
C SER A 469 9.69 -37.92 -47.65
N ALA A 470 9.25 -38.20 -48.89
CA ALA A 470 9.56 -37.40 -50.08
C ALA A 470 9.08 -35.93 -49.96
N ASP A 471 7.90 -35.72 -49.39
CA ASP A 471 7.22 -34.40 -49.30
C ASP A 471 7.84 -33.44 -48.26
N PHE A 472 8.85 -33.88 -47.50
CA PHE A 472 9.42 -33.10 -46.40
C PHE A 472 10.05 -31.77 -46.87
N GLN A 473 10.76 -31.80 -48.00
CA GLN A 473 11.42 -30.61 -48.52
C GLN A 473 10.41 -29.61 -49.08
N GLU A 474 9.34 -30.10 -49.70
CA GLU A 474 8.26 -29.28 -50.24
C GLU A 474 7.50 -28.55 -49.13
N GLN A 475 7.03 -29.27 -48.10
CA GLN A 475 6.35 -28.67 -46.94
C GLN A 475 7.23 -27.64 -46.24
N LYS A 476 8.55 -27.89 -46.16
CA LYS A 476 9.50 -26.95 -45.55
C LYS A 476 9.69 -25.68 -46.41
N ALA A 477 9.72 -25.82 -47.73
CA ALA A 477 9.81 -24.69 -48.66
C ALA A 477 8.53 -23.84 -48.60
N GLU A 478 7.36 -24.47 -48.55
CA GLU A 478 6.06 -23.79 -48.43
C GLU A 478 5.96 -22.97 -47.12
N ILE A 479 6.36 -23.56 -45.99
CA ILE A 479 6.41 -22.86 -44.69
C ILE A 479 7.33 -21.64 -44.76
N LYS A 480 8.48 -21.77 -45.43
CA LYS A 480 9.43 -20.67 -45.59
C LYS A 480 8.83 -19.54 -46.43
N ALA A 481 8.22 -19.87 -47.57
CA ALA A 481 7.56 -18.91 -48.46
C ALA A 481 6.46 -18.12 -47.73
N LYS A 482 5.53 -18.83 -47.07
CA LYS A 482 4.45 -18.18 -46.29
C LYS A 482 4.97 -17.36 -45.10
N THR A 483 6.09 -17.76 -44.49
CA THR A 483 6.71 -16.96 -43.42
C THR A 483 7.33 -15.66 -43.97
N GLU A 484 7.88 -15.71 -45.18
CA GLU A 484 8.39 -14.53 -45.88
C GLU A 484 7.26 -13.60 -46.30
N GLU A 485 6.14 -14.13 -46.80
CA GLU A 485 4.91 -13.40 -47.12
C GLU A 485 4.39 -12.60 -45.92
N ILE A 486 4.19 -13.25 -44.76
CA ILE A 486 3.78 -12.59 -43.49
C ILE A 486 4.76 -11.45 -43.11
N LEU A 487 6.06 -11.63 -43.40
CA LEU A 487 7.07 -10.62 -43.10
C LEU A 487 7.02 -9.45 -44.10
N GLN A 488 6.69 -9.71 -45.36
CA GLN A 488 6.47 -8.68 -46.38
C GLN A 488 5.20 -7.87 -46.07
N GLU A 489 4.07 -8.51 -45.76
CA GLU A 489 2.83 -7.83 -45.34
C GLU A 489 3.09 -6.91 -44.14
N PHE A 490 3.81 -7.39 -43.13
CA PHE A 490 4.17 -6.57 -41.97
C PHE A 490 5.02 -5.35 -42.36
N LYS A 491 5.98 -5.52 -43.28
CA LYS A 491 6.80 -4.40 -43.76
C LYS A 491 5.96 -3.39 -44.54
N GLN A 492 5.03 -3.85 -45.37
CA GLN A 492 4.11 -3.01 -46.13
C GLN A 492 3.19 -2.22 -45.19
N GLN A 493 2.54 -2.87 -44.23
CA GLN A 493 1.71 -2.21 -43.21
C GLN A 493 2.49 -1.15 -42.43
N LYS A 494 3.75 -1.43 -42.09
CA LYS A 494 4.61 -0.47 -41.38
C LYS A 494 4.92 0.75 -42.23
N LEU A 495 5.21 0.54 -43.52
CA LEU A 495 5.50 1.61 -44.47
C LEU A 495 4.25 2.47 -44.71
N GLU A 496 3.08 1.84 -44.86
CA GLU A 496 1.79 2.52 -45.00
C GLU A 496 1.45 3.35 -43.77
N ASN A 497 1.51 2.76 -42.57
CA ASN A 497 1.31 3.49 -41.31
C ASN A 497 2.24 4.69 -41.18
N LYS A 498 3.50 4.56 -41.61
CA LYS A 498 4.47 5.66 -41.61
C LYS A 498 4.09 6.76 -42.61
N ARG A 499 3.67 6.40 -43.82
CA ARG A 499 3.18 7.36 -44.83
C ARG A 499 1.96 8.12 -44.33
N ARG A 500 0.95 7.43 -43.80
CA ARG A 500 -0.27 8.02 -43.22
C ARG A 500 0.04 8.99 -42.07
N PHE A 501 1.04 8.66 -41.26
CA PHE A 501 1.52 9.58 -40.21
C PHE A 501 2.24 10.81 -40.79
N GLN A 502 3.07 10.64 -41.82
CA GLN A 502 3.75 11.75 -42.52
C GLN A 502 2.76 12.69 -43.22
N GLN A 503 1.69 12.13 -43.81
CA GLN A 503 0.60 12.86 -44.46
C GLN A 503 -0.39 13.51 -43.46
N LYS A 504 -0.16 13.35 -42.14
CA LYS A 504 -1.01 13.84 -41.05
C LYS A 504 -2.44 13.28 -41.04
N GLU A 505 -2.70 12.16 -41.70
CA GLU A 505 -4.00 11.47 -41.67
C GLU A 505 -4.31 10.83 -40.31
N ILE A 506 -3.27 10.47 -39.55
CA ILE A 506 -3.39 9.80 -38.26
C ILE A 506 -2.59 10.51 -37.16
N ALA A 507 -3.17 10.59 -35.97
CA ALA A 507 -2.51 11.14 -34.79
C ALA A 507 -1.34 10.25 -34.31
N LYS A 508 -0.37 10.83 -33.58
CA LYS A 508 0.79 10.09 -33.03
C LYS A 508 0.41 8.88 -32.16
N THR A 509 -0.67 9.00 -31.39
CA THR A 509 -1.22 7.92 -30.56
C THR A 509 -1.80 6.80 -31.42
N ALA A 510 -2.55 7.15 -32.47
CA ALA A 510 -3.09 6.19 -33.44
C ALA A 510 -1.96 5.45 -34.18
N PHE A 511 -0.93 6.16 -34.64
CA PHE A 511 0.25 5.54 -35.26
C PHE A 511 0.93 4.52 -34.34
N LYS A 512 1.17 4.86 -33.06
CA LYS A 512 1.77 3.92 -32.09
C LYS A 512 0.91 2.68 -31.86
N ASN A 513 -0.42 2.86 -31.81
CA ASN A 513 -1.36 1.75 -31.65
C ASN A 513 -1.41 0.85 -32.90
N LEU A 514 -1.38 1.43 -34.10
CA LEU A 514 -1.34 0.69 -35.37
C LEU A 514 -0.04 -0.11 -35.53
N GLU A 515 1.11 0.48 -35.18
CA GLU A 515 2.40 -0.23 -35.13
C GLU A 515 2.36 -1.44 -34.16
N ASN A 516 1.73 -1.26 -32.99
CA ASN A 516 1.56 -2.36 -32.04
C ASN A 516 0.60 -3.43 -32.57
N ARG A 517 -0.51 -3.04 -33.21
CA ARG A 517 -1.45 -3.99 -33.84
C ARG A 517 -0.80 -4.79 -34.96
N ALA A 518 -0.03 -4.14 -35.85
CA ALA A 518 0.70 -4.82 -36.92
C ALA A 518 1.70 -5.85 -36.37
N LYS A 519 2.40 -5.52 -35.27
CA LYS A 519 3.29 -6.48 -34.58
C LYS A 519 2.54 -7.68 -34.02
N ILE A 520 1.36 -7.45 -33.43
CA ILE A 520 0.51 -8.52 -32.88
C ILE A 520 0.00 -9.40 -34.02
N GLN A 521 -0.57 -8.81 -35.08
CA GLN A 521 -1.07 -9.53 -36.26
C GLN A 521 0.01 -10.41 -36.90
N LYS A 522 1.21 -9.87 -37.13
CA LYS A 522 2.35 -10.66 -37.61
C LYS A 522 2.66 -11.85 -36.70
N SER A 523 2.70 -11.62 -35.39
CA SER A 523 2.99 -12.68 -34.42
C SER A 523 1.91 -13.76 -34.43
N ASP A 524 0.64 -13.36 -34.54
CA ASP A 524 -0.49 -14.28 -34.53
C ASP A 524 -0.59 -15.06 -35.85
N ALA A 525 -0.44 -14.41 -37.00
CA ALA A 525 -0.35 -15.07 -38.31
C ALA A 525 0.78 -16.11 -38.32
N LYS A 526 1.98 -15.74 -37.84
CA LYS A 526 3.11 -16.67 -37.72
C LYS A 526 2.79 -17.86 -36.79
N ARG A 527 2.11 -17.63 -35.67
CA ARG A 527 1.69 -18.70 -34.75
C ARG A 527 0.67 -19.64 -35.38
N THR A 528 -0.34 -19.10 -36.06
CA THR A 528 -1.38 -19.90 -36.74
C THR A 528 -0.75 -20.80 -37.80
N LEU A 529 0.15 -20.26 -38.62
CA LEU A 529 0.91 -21.03 -39.59
C LEU A 529 1.71 -22.16 -38.91
N PHE A 530 2.44 -21.85 -37.83
CA PHE A 530 3.22 -22.85 -37.12
C PHE A 530 2.39 -23.95 -36.44
N LEU A 531 1.15 -23.65 -36.06
CA LEU A 531 0.22 -24.63 -35.48
C LEU A 531 -0.42 -25.52 -36.55
N ASN A 532 -0.68 -24.96 -37.74
CA ASN A 532 -1.30 -25.68 -38.85
C ASN A 532 -0.32 -26.64 -39.53
N SER A 533 0.97 -26.30 -39.63
CA SER A 533 1.96 -27.21 -40.21
C SER A 533 2.50 -28.24 -39.22
N LYS A 534 2.49 -29.52 -39.63
CA LYS A 534 2.93 -30.65 -38.81
C LYS A 534 4.41 -30.53 -38.38
N ILE A 535 5.30 -30.17 -39.30
CA ILE A 535 6.75 -30.05 -39.04
C ILE A 535 7.05 -29.01 -37.94
N THR A 536 6.52 -27.79 -38.09
CA THR A 536 6.74 -26.69 -37.13
C THR A 536 6.08 -26.98 -35.79
N LYS A 537 4.89 -27.62 -35.78
CA LYS A 537 4.22 -28.04 -34.56
C LYS A 537 5.12 -28.98 -33.75
N LEU A 538 5.70 -29.99 -34.39
CA LEU A 538 6.64 -30.92 -33.74
C LEU A 538 7.92 -30.22 -33.26
N GLN A 539 8.49 -29.32 -34.06
CA GLN A 539 9.66 -28.52 -33.64
C GLN A 539 9.35 -27.61 -32.45
N GLN A 540 8.17 -26.99 -32.45
CA GLN A 540 7.71 -26.10 -31.38
C GLN A 540 7.45 -26.89 -30.09
N ILE A 541 6.89 -28.10 -30.19
CA ILE A 541 6.79 -29.04 -29.07
C ILE A 541 8.19 -29.29 -28.49
N LEU A 542 9.18 -29.65 -29.31
CA LEU A 542 10.53 -29.95 -28.85
C LEU A 542 11.24 -28.75 -28.20
N THR A 543 11.08 -27.55 -28.75
CA THR A 543 11.69 -26.33 -28.21
C THR A 543 11.04 -25.90 -26.89
N THR A 544 9.72 -26.02 -26.78
CA THR A 544 8.96 -25.60 -25.58
C THR A 544 8.85 -26.66 -24.50
N ASN A 545 9.14 -27.93 -24.81
CA ASN A 545 8.97 -29.08 -23.92
C ASN A 545 9.63 -28.87 -22.54
N ASN A 546 10.90 -28.49 -22.49
CA ASN A 546 11.62 -28.28 -21.22
C ASN A 546 10.99 -27.13 -20.41
N TYR A 547 10.60 -26.03 -21.06
CA TYR A 547 9.99 -24.88 -20.40
C TYR A 547 8.64 -25.26 -19.78
N ARG A 548 7.78 -25.95 -20.54
CA ARG A 548 6.48 -26.45 -20.07
C ARG A 548 6.66 -27.45 -18.93
N TYR A 549 7.62 -28.37 -19.05
CA TYR A 549 7.98 -29.33 -17.99
C TYR A 549 8.36 -28.63 -16.68
N PHE A 550 9.29 -27.67 -16.72
CA PHE A 550 9.71 -26.96 -15.50
C PHE A 550 8.59 -26.11 -14.90
N ASN A 551 7.71 -25.54 -15.73
CA ASN A 551 6.54 -24.80 -15.26
C ASN A 551 5.52 -25.70 -14.55
N GLU A 552 5.21 -26.87 -15.11
CA GLU A 552 4.27 -27.83 -14.50
C GLU A 552 4.84 -28.37 -13.17
N LEU A 553 6.14 -28.69 -13.11
CA LEU A 553 6.82 -29.02 -11.84
C LEU A 553 6.77 -27.89 -10.81
N LYS A 554 6.84 -26.63 -11.25
CA LYS A 554 6.72 -25.47 -10.36
C LYS A 554 5.32 -25.36 -9.79
N VAL A 555 4.28 -25.68 -10.57
CA VAL A 555 2.88 -25.76 -10.10
C VAL A 555 2.73 -26.88 -9.08
N ASN A 556 3.20 -28.09 -9.37
CA ASN A 556 3.16 -29.22 -8.43
C ASN A 556 3.85 -28.90 -7.11
N LYS A 557 5.02 -28.24 -7.18
CA LYS A 557 5.74 -27.77 -6.00
C LYS A 557 4.92 -26.77 -5.17
N LYS A 558 4.23 -25.81 -5.80
CA LYS A 558 3.37 -24.84 -5.10
C LYS A 558 2.17 -25.51 -4.42
N ILE A 559 1.52 -26.46 -5.09
CA ILE A 559 0.38 -27.22 -4.53
C ILE A 559 0.85 -27.99 -3.28
N TYR A 560 1.97 -28.69 -3.39
CA TYR A 560 2.62 -29.36 -2.25
C TYR A 560 2.93 -28.39 -1.10
N GLU A 561 3.56 -27.25 -1.41
CA GLU A 561 3.90 -26.24 -0.40
C GLU A 561 2.65 -25.72 0.32
N SER A 562 1.55 -25.52 -0.41
CA SER A 562 0.25 -25.14 0.15
C SER A 562 -0.28 -26.22 1.11
N LYS A 563 -0.38 -27.48 0.67
CA LYS A 563 -0.89 -28.58 1.49
C LYS A 563 0.00 -28.84 2.73
N ALA A 564 1.32 -28.81 2.55
CA ALA A 564 2.27 -29.00 3.65
C ALA A 564 2.27 -27.85 4.67
N ASN A 565 1.86 -26.65 4.26
CA ASN A 565 1.66 -25.51 5.15
C ASN A 565 0.32 -25.59 5.87
N GLU A 566 -0.72 -26.04 5.20
CA GLU A 566 -2.04 -26.22 5.82
C GLU A 566 -1.98 -27.29 6.90
N ALA A 567 -1.38 -28.45 6.61
CA ALA A 567 -1.13 -29.49 7.61
C ALA A 567 -0.39 -28.95 8.84
N GLN A 568 0.57 -28.04 8.64
CA GLN A 568 1.31 -27.42 9.74
C GLN A 568 0.45 -26.45 10.57
N LYS A 569 -0.48 -25.73 9.94
CA LYS A 569 -1.36 -24.78 10.63
C LYS A 569 -2.49 -25.48 11.39
N THR A 570 -2.95 -26.61 10.86
CA THR A 570 -4.09 -27.37 11.40
C THR A 570 -3.78 -27.98 12.76
N TYR A 571 -2.62 -28.64 12.91
CA TYR A 571 -2.27 -29.38 14.12
C TYR A 571 -1.36 -28.59 15.06
N PRO A 572 -1.62 -28.63 16.37
CA PRO A 572 -0.72 -28.03 17.34
C PRO A 572 0.54 -28.87 17.57
N VAL A 573 1.54 -28.27 18.19
CA VAL A 573 2.79 -28.90 18.63
C VAL A 573 2.78 -29.06 20.14
N GLU A 574 3.46 -30.10 20.62
CA GLU A 574 3.70 -30.31 22.05
C GLU A 574 4.46 -29.13 22.66
N THR A 575 4.03 -28.71 23.84
CA THR A 575 4.65 -27.61 24.55
C THR A 575 6.02 -28.06 25.07
N ILE A 576 7.08 -27.47 24.56
CA ILE A 576 8.41 -27.63 25.14
C ILE A 576 8.56 -26.58 26.25
N LYS A 577 9.08 -27.01 27.41
CA LYS A 577 9.19 -26.17 28.61
C LYS A 577 10.35 -25.17 28.48
N ASN A 578 10.17 -23.96 28.99
CA ASN A 578 11.18 -22.89 29.08
C ASN A 578 11.88 -22.50 27.75
N VAL A 579 11.30 -22.87 26.61
CA VAL A 579 11.86 -22.57 25.28
C VAL A 579 12.03 -21.08 25.09
N ARG A 580 11.13 -20.27 25.65
CA ARG A 580 11.17 -18.82 25.45
C ARG A 580 12.48 -18.20 25.93
N PHE A 581 12.96 -18.60 27.10
CA PHE A 581 14.22 -18.10 27.65
C PHE A 581 15.41 -18.69 26.91
N PHE A 582 15.41 -20.00 26.69
CA PHE A 582 16.49 -20.67 25.97
C PHE A 582 16.66 -20.11 24.54
N ALA A 583 15.57 -19.95 23.79
CA ALA A 583 15.58 -19.37 22.46
C ALA A 583 16.03 -17.91 22.44
N PHE A 584 15.68 -17.12 23.47
CA PHE A 584 16.10 -15.73 23.58
C PHE A 584 17.59 -15.60 23.82
N PHE A 585 18.15 -16.29 24.82
CA PHE A 585 19.59 -16.22 25.10
C PHE A 585 20.41 -16.81 23.95
N LEU A 586 19.93 -17.89 23.34
CA LEU A 586 20.59 -18.50 22.18
C LEU A 586 20.67 -17.53 21.00
N ASN A 587 19.59 -16.80 20.70
CA ASN A 587 19.60 -15.80 19.63
C ASN A 587 20.24 -14.47 20.02
N LEU A 588 20.34 -14.16 21.32
CA LEU A 588 21.07 -12.98 21.79
C LEU A 588 22.57 -13.15 21.54
N LEU A 589 23.09 -14.36 21.74
CA LEU A 589 24.48 -14.70 21.46
C LEU A 589 24.72 -14.97 19.97
N PHE A 590 23.86 -15.80 19.36
CA PHE A 590 23.96 -16.18 17.95
C PHE A 590 22.62 -16.01 17.25
N PRO A 591 22.29 -14.81 16.73
CA PRO A 591 21.06 -14.61 15.98
C PRO A 591 20.96 -15.62 14.82
N GLY A 592 19.86 -16.36 14.75
CA GLY A 592 19.62 -17.42 13.79
C GLY A 592 19.82 -18.84 14.33
N ALA A 593 20.51 -19.03 15.46
CA ALA A 593 20.73 -20.35 16.06
C ALA A 593 19.43 -20.96 16.61
N ALA A 594 18.56 -20.17 17.24
CA ALA A 594 17.25 -20.66 17.70
C ALA A 594 16.34 -21.07 16.54
N GLU A 595 16.36 -20.33 15.43
CA GLU A 595 15.64 -20.70 14.21
C GLU A 595 16.13 -22.03 13.62
N LEU A 596 17.44 -22.30 13.66
CA LEU A 596 18.03 -23.55 13.17
C LEU A 596 17.71 -24.74 14.07
N LEU A 597 18.01 -24.64 15.37
CA LEU A 597 17.99 -25.78 16.29
C LEU A 597 16.60 -26.05 16.87
N ILE A 598 15.87 -25.00 17.25
CA ILE A 598 14.59 -25.13 17.99
C ILE A 598 13.41 -25.09 17.02
N PHE A 599 13.31 -24.02 16.23
CA PHE A 599 12.14 -23.79 15.37
C PHE A 599 12.18 -24.57 14.05
N ARG A 600 13.34 -25.17 13.71
CA ARG A 600 13.58 -25.93 12.47
C ARG A 600 13.30 -25.11 11.20
N GLN A 601 13.50 -23.79 11.26
CA GLN A 601 13.35 -22.85 10.15
C GLN A 601 14.69 -22.69 9.42
N PHE A 602 15.15 -23.75 8.77
CA PHE A 602 16.53 -23.83 8.25
C PHE A 602 16.96 -22.66 7.37
N VAL A 603 16.13 -22.26 6.39
CA VAL A 603 16.51 -21.19 5.46
C VAL A 603 16.62 -19.83 6.16
N LYS A 604 15.63 -19.49 7.00
CA LYS A 604 15.63 -18.22 7.75
C LYS A 604 16.80 -18.19 8.74
N GLY A 605 16.95 -19.28 9.49
CA GLY A 605 18.01 -19.42 10.49
C GLY A 605 19.40 -19.36 9.86
N LEU A 606 19.62 -20.01 8.71
CA LEU A 606 20.90 -19.97 8.00
C LEU A 606 21.24 -18.54 7.53
N LEU A 607 20.28 -17.82 6.94
CA LEU A 607 20.51 -16.44 6.50
C LEU A 607 20.87 -15.51 7.66
N LEU A 608 20.16 -15.61 8.78
CA LEU A 608 20.48 -14.82 9.99
C LEU A 608 21.83 -15.24 10.57
N PHE A 609 22.10 -16.54 10.63
CA PHE A 609 23.36 -17.06 11.14
C PHE A 609 24.56 -16.62 10.28
N LEU A 610 24.40 -16.53 8.95
CA LEU A 610 25.43 -15.98 8.05
C LEU A 610 25.72 -14.51 8.35
N VAL A 611 24.69 -13.70 8.63
CA VAL A 611 24.89 -12.30 9.04
C VAL A 611 25.61 -12.24 10.39
N SER A 612 25.22 -13.10 11.35
CA SER A 612 25.90 -13.19 12.65
C SER A 612 27.38 -13.59 12.49
N PHE A 613 27.67 -14.52 11.58
CA PHE A 613 29.03 -14.89 11.22
C PHE A 613 29.81 -13.70 10.66
N ILE A 614 29.21 -12.90 9.76
CA ILE A 614 29.84 -11.66 9.26
C ILE A 614 30.09 -10.66 10.42
N CYS A 615 29.14 -10.50 11.34
CA CYS A 615 29.33 -9.64 12.50
C CYS A 615 30.52 -10.07 13.36
N TYR A 616 30.62 -11.36 13.68
CA TYR A 616 31.70 -11.91 14.50
C TYR A 616 33.06 -11.96 13.78
N SER A 617 33.07 -12.28 12.49
CA SER A 617 34.30 -12.43 11.71
C SER A 617 34.81 -11.12 11.10
N PHE A 618 33.99 -10.07 10.99
CA PHE A 618 34.44 -8.82 10.37
C PHE A 618 34.11 -7.60 11.23
N ILE A 619 32.83 -7.38 11.58
CA ILE A 619 32.39 -6.11 12.16
C ILE A 619 32.92 -5.92 13.60
N ILE A 620 32.82 -6.94 14.45
CA ILE A 620 33.27 -6.88 15.84
C ILE A 620 34.80 -6.72 15.91
N PRO A 621 35.62 -7.56 15.25
CA PRO A 621 37.07 -7.38 15.31
C PRO A 621 37.53 -6.08 14.64
N PHE A 622 36.86 -5.63 13.56
CA PHE A 622 37.08 -4.29 12.99
C PHE A 622 36.83 -3.19 14.03
N SER A 623 35.72 -3.27 14.76
CA SER A 623 35.35 -2.28 15.77
C SER A 623 36.33 -2.24 16.96
N PHE A 624 37.09 -3.32 17.19
CA PHE A 624 38.17 -3.38 18.17
C PHE A 624 39.58 -3.19 17.58
N GLY A 625 39.70 -2.81 16.29
CA GLY A 625 40.97 -2.42 15.66
C GLY A 625 41.80 -3.55 15.03
N ALA A 626 41.26 -4.77 14.90
CA ALA A 626 42.02 -5.93 14.43
C ALA A 626 42.48 -5.86 12.96
N TYR A 627 41.67 -5.28 12.07
CA TYR A 627 41.96 -5.25 10.62
C TYR A 627 42.66 -3.98 10.14
N TRP A 628 42.66 -2.91 10.96
CA TRP A 628 43.16 -1.60 10.54
C TRP A 628 43.89 -0.90 11.68
N SER A 629 45.18 -1.19 11.83
CA SER A 629 46.04 -0.67 12.91
C SER A 629 46.08 0.86 12.99
N LYS A 630 45.96 1.56 11.85
CA LYS A 630 45.96 3.04 11.78
C LYS A 630 44.70 3.73 12.33
N MET A 631 43.65 2.99 12.67
CA MET A 631 42.37 3.55 13.16
C MET A 631 42.04 3.17 14.61
N GLY A 632 42.67 2.13 15.17
CA GLY A 632 42.57 1.76 16.59
C GLY A 632 41.19 1.32 17.12
N GLY A 633 40.12 1.43 16.33
CA GLY A 633 38.76 1.05 16.71
C GLY A 633 38.20 1.83 17.91
N ILE A 634 37.30 1.20 18.68
CA ILE A 634 36.77 1.73 19.95
C ILE A 634 37.91 2.02 20.96
N PRO A 635 38.93 1.15 21.15
CA PRO A 635 40.05 1.46 22.04
C PRO A 635 40.83 2.72 21.63
N GLY A 636 41.02 2.94 20.32
CA GLY A 636 41.66 4.13 19.77
C GLY A 636 40.90 5.43 20.01
N PHE A 637 39.61 5.35 20.36
CA PHE A 637 38.78 6.52 20.67
C PHE A 637 39.12 7.15 22.03
N TYR A 638 39.72 6.40 22.95
CA TYR A 638 40.08 6.89 24.29
C TYR A 638 41.21 7.93 24.24
N ASP A 639 42.26 7.61 23.49
CA ASP A 639 43.53 8.35 23.51
C ASP A 639 43.93 8.90 22.13
N LEU A 640 43.08 8.73 21.12
CA LEU A 640 43.25 9.26 19.76
C LEU A 640 44.61 8.91 19.11
N GLY A 641 45.27 7.84 19.60
CA GLY A 641 46.58 7.38 19.12
C GLY A 641 47.79 8.06 19.76
N ALA A 642 47.65 8.80 20.86
CA ALA A 642 48.75 9.51 21.51
C ALA A 642 49.79 8.55 22.16
N ASN A 643 49.36 7.44 22.75
CA ASN A 643 50.23 6.42 23.36
C ASN A 643 51.13 5.71 22.34
N LEU A 644 50.73 5.68 21.07
CA LEU A 644 51.51 5.08 19.97
C LEU A 644 52.35 6.12 19.23
N HIS A 645 52.24 7.40 19.61
CA HIS A 645 52.96 8.50 19.01
C HIS A 645 54.39 8.56 19.57
N ASN A 646 55.39 8.20 18.76
CA ASN A 646 56.79 8.25 19.18
C ASN A 646 57.67 8.88 18.10
N PRO A 647 57.95 10.19 18.22
CA PRO A 647 58.82 10.91 17.28
C PRO A 647 60.24 10.32 17.20
N ARG A 648 60.74 9.71 18.29
CA ARG A 648 62.08 9.10 18.33
C ARG A 648 62.19 7.81 17.53
N GLN A 649 61.07 7.13 17.27
CA GLN A 649 60.98 5.90 16.49
C GLN A 649 60.45 6.14 15.06
N GLY A 650 60.19 7.40 14.68
CA GLY A 650 59.60 7.76 13.39
C GLY A 650 58.12 7.39 13.24
N ILE A 651 57.42 7.10 14.35
CA ILE A 651 56.00 6.70 14.34
C ILE A 651 55.13 7.93 14.60
N PHE A 652 54.52 8.46 13.54
CA PHE A 652 53.60 9.59 13.60
C PHE A 652 52.16 9.11 13.44
N THR A 653 51.40 9.06 14.53
CA THR A 653 49.97 8.76 14.52
C THR A 653 49.15 9.99 14.13
N ASP A 654 48.16 9.81 13.24
CA ASP A 654 47.22 10.88 12.87
C ASP A 654 45.89 10.67 13.60
N ALA A 655 45.63 11.54 14.58
CA ALA A 655 44.46 11.49 15.44
C ALA A 655 43.12 11.54 14.68
N ARG A 656 43.08 12.09 13.45
CA ARG A 656 41.87 12.13 12.63
C ARG A 656 41.40 10.73 12.23
N PHE A 657 42.33 9.84 11.91
CA PHE A 657 41.99 8.46 11.57
C PHE A 657 41.51 7.68 12.78
N TYR A 658 42.10 7.90 13.96
CA TYR A 658 41.64 7.28 15.21
C TYR A 658 40.26 7.79 15.64
N LEU A 659 40.00 9.09 15.48
CA LEU A 659 38.68 9.67 15.77
C LEU A 659 37.61 9.14 14.81
N PHE A 660 37.86 9.20 13.50
CA PHE A 660 36.92 8.69 12.49
C PHE A 660 36.71 7.17 12.63
N GLY A 661 37.79 6.42 12.85
CA GLY A 661 37.76 4.98 13.08
C GLY A 661 36.98 4.59 14.33
N GLY A 662 37.14 5.34 15.42
CA GLY A 662 36.38 5.15 16.66
C GLY A 662 34.89 5.43 16.48
N VAL A 663 34.53 6.55 15.85
CA VAL A 663 33.12 6.88 15.52
C VAL A 663 32.50 5.79 14.66
N LEU A 664 33.21 5.38 13.60
CA LEU A 664 32.75 4.34 12.70
C LEU A 664 32.53 3.01 13.44
N SER A 665 33.47 2.64 14.31
CA SER A 665 33.38 1.44 15.14
C SER A 665 32.19 1.47 16.10
N VAL A 666 31.90 2.61 16.73
CA VAL A 666 30.72 2.77 17.60
C VAL A 666 29.42 2.64 16.82
N ILE A 667 29.33 3.25 15.64
CA ILE A 667 28.15 3.14 14.76
C ILE A 667 27.93 1.68 14.34
N LEU A 668 28.98 1.01 13.88
CA LEU A 668 28.92 -0.40 13.47
C LEU A 668 28.54 -1.32 14.64
N MET A 669 29.13 -1.11 15.82
CA MET A 669 28.79 -1.85 17.03
C MET A 669 27.32 -1.65 17.43
N THR A 670 26.81 -0.43 17.30
CA THR A 670 25.39 -0.12 17.55
C THR A 670 24.48 -0.91 16.62
N PHE A 671 24.81 -1.02 15.32
CA PHE A 671 24.06 -1.87 14.40
C PHE A 671 24.09 -3.36 14.79
N VAL A 672 25.25 -3.86 15.22
CA VAL A 672 25.38 -5.26 15.70
C VAL A 672 24.50 -5.49 16.93
N LEU A 673 24.52 -4.59 17.92
CA LEU A 673 23.68 -4.69 19.11
C LEU A 673 22.17 -4.67 18.77
N ILE A 674 21.75 -3.75 17.90
CA ILE A 674 20.36 -3.67 17.44
C ILE A 674 19.96 -4.98 16.74
N TYR A 675 20.82 -5.50 15.86
CA TYR A 675 20.58 -6.76 15.17
C TYR A 675 20.41 -7.92 16.16
N PHE A 676 21.27 -8.02 17.17
CA PHE A 676 21.24 -9.09 18.18
C PHE A 676 19.97 -9.01 19.04
N LEU A 677 19.60 -7.80 19.48
CA LEU A 677 18.38 -7.56 20.25
C LEU A 677 17.12 -7.90 19.43
N ILE A 678 17.05 -7.48 18.16
CA ILE A 678 15.93 -7.82 17.28
C ILE A 678 15.83 -9.33 17.07
N GLY A 679 16.97 -10.01 16.88
CA GLY A 679 17.05 -11.47 16.76
C GLY A 679 16.51 -12.19 17.99
N ALA A 680 16.90 -11.75 19.19
CA ALA A 680 16.46 -12.30 20.47
C ALA A 680 14.95 -12.07 20.71
N LEU A 681 14.46 -10.85 20.46
CA LEU A 681 13.03 -10.51 20.56
C LEU A 681 12.17 -11.29 19.56
N SER A 682 12.68 -11.52 18.35
CA SER A 682 12.03 -12.36 17.34
C SER A 682 11.88 -13.81 17.84
N ALA A 683 12.96 -14.41 18.33
CA ALA A 683 12.93 -15.77 18.87
C ALA A 683 11.98 -15.89 20.07
N TRP A 684 11.97 -14.91 20.97
CA TRP A 684 11.07 -14.88 22.11
C TRP A 684 9.60 -14.93 21.69
N ARG A 685 9.21 -14.16 20.66
CA ARG A 685 7.83 -14.15 20.15
C ARG A 685 7.43 -15.51 19.55
N ILE A 686 8.32 -16.12 18.77
CA ILE A 686 8.07 -17.44 18.15
C ILE A 686 8.00 -18.52 19.24
N ALA A 687 8.92 -18.51 20.20
CA ALA A 687 8.91 -19.45 21.32
C ALA A 687 7.69 -19.29 22.22
N LYS A 688 7.22 -18.07 22.48
CA LYS A 688 5.95 -17.81 23.19
C LYS A 688 4.76 -18.46 22.46
N ALA A 689 4.72 -18.38 21.14
CA ALA A 689 3.67 -19.02 20.34
C ALA A 689 3.78 -20.55 20.39
N MET A 690 5.01 -21.09 20.32
CA MET A 690 5.28 -22.52 20.44
C MET A 690 4.92 -23.09 21.82
N GLU A 691 5.14 -22.31 22.90
CA GLU A 691 4.67 -22.62 24.26
C GLU A 691 3.14 -22.75 24.33
N ALA A 692 2.39 -22.07 23.45
CA ALA A 692 0.94 -22.22 23.35
C ALA A 692 0.51 -23.36 22.42
N GLY A 693 1.46 -24.13 21.85
CA GLY A 693 1.21 -25.20 20.91
C GLY A 693 1.16 -24.77 19.43
N VAL A 694 1.46 -23.51 19.12
CA VAL A 694 1.47 -23.03 17.73
C VAL A 694 2.75 -23.45 17.01
N THR A 695 2.62 -24.00 15.81
CA THR A 695 3.76 -24.37 14.96
C THR A 695 4.53 -23.12 14.48
N PRO A 696 5.87 -23.09 14.59
CA PRO A 696 6.67 -22.02 13.96
C PRO A 696 6.49 -22.01 12.43
N GLY A 697 6.21 -20.86 11.84
CA GLY A 697 6.00 -20.75 10.38
C GLY A 697 7.21 -21.20 9.54
N LYS A 698 6.98 -21.85 8.40
CA LYS A 698 8.05 -22.19 7.44
C LYS A 698 8.57 -20.94 6.70
N TRP A 699 9.74 -21.08 6.06
CA TRP A 699 10.36 -20.06 5.20
C TRP A 699 9.42 -19.41 4.17
N LEU A 700 8.43 -20.16 3.67
CA LEU A 700 7.49 -19.63 2.69
C LEU A 700 6.75 -18.40 3.19
N TYR A 701 6.40 -18.35 4.48
CA TYR A 701 5.74 -17.18 5.08
C TYR A 701 6.67 -15.96 5.09
N SER A 702 7.93 -16.14 5.50
CA SER A 702 8.93 -15.07 5.45
C SER A 702 9.12 -14.55 4.03
N LYS A 703 9.15 -15.46 3.05
CA LYS A 703 9.25 -15.10 1.63
C LYS A 703 8.03 -14.32 1.14
N GLN A 704 6.82 -14.76 1.48
CA GLN A 704 5.59 -14.09 1.08
C GLN A 704 5.47 -12.71 1.74
N TRP A 705 5.84 -12.60 3.01
CA TRP A 705 5.91 -11.33 3.72
C TRP A 705 6.92 -10.39 3.05
N LEU A 706 8.13 -10.86 2.73
CA LEU A 706 9.12 -10.07 2.00
C LEU A 706 8.60 -9.60 0.64
N GLN A 707 7.86 -10.42 -0.10
CA GLN A 707 7.32 -10.06 -1.42
C GLN A 707 6.13 -9.08 -1.38
N THR A 708 5.42 -9.01 -0.25
CA THR A 708 4.18 -8.21 -0.15
C THR A 708 4.42 -6.90 0.60
N THR A 709 4.82 -6.98 1.86
CA THR A 709 4.92 -5.83 2.77
C THR A 709 6.34 -5.55 3.23
N GLY A 710 7.22 -6.55 3.24
CA GLY A 710 8.59 -6.43 3.73
C GLY A 710 9.58 -5.82 2.73
N PHE A 711 9.27 -5.82 1.43
CA PHE A 711 10.20 -5.33 0.39
C PHE A 711 10.59 -3.85 0.56
N PRO A 712 9.64 -2.91 0.79
CA PRO A 712 9.99 -1.50 1.03
C PRO A 712 10.90 -1.33 2.25
N TRP A 713 10.65 -2.08 3.32
CA TRP A 713 11.48 -2.04 4.54
C TRP A 713 12.91 -2.53 4.29
N MET A 714 13.09 -3.60 3.51
CA MET A 714 14.41 -4.18 3.23
C MET A 714 15.30 -3.21 2.45
N ILE A 715 14.76 -2.59 1.38
CA ILE A 715 15.50 -1.59 0.60
C ILE A 715 15.77 -0.34 1.43
N SER A 716 14.76 0.12 2.16
CA SER A 716 14.87 1.28 3.03
C SER A 716 15.97 1.09 4.09
N LEU A 717 16.08 -0.08 4.71
CA LEU A 717 17.10 -0.35 5.73
C LEU A 717 18.53 -0.20 5.19
N VAL A 718 18.79 -0.69 3.97
CA VAL A 718 20.09 -0.50 3.30
C VAL A 718 20.35 0.99 3.01
N GLY A 719 19.33 1.71 2.54
CA GLY A 719 19.42 3.16 2.31
C GLY A 719 19.74 3.94 3.58
N HIS A 720 19.08 3.63 4.70
CA HIS A 720 19.34 4.27 5.99
C HIS A 720 20.73 3.91 6.53
N ALA A 721 21.19 2.67 6.37
CA ALA A 721 22.54 2.27 6.77
C ALA A 721 23.61 3.07 5.99
N LEU A 722 23.44 3.20 4.67
CA LEU A 722 24.33 4.02 3.84
C LEU A 722 24.26 5.50 4.21
N MET A 723 23.06 6.04 4.47
CA MET A 723 22.89 7.42 4.91
C MET A 723 23.63 7.69 6.24
N ILE A 724 23.48 6.80 7.23
CA ILE A 724 24.18 6.91 8.51
C ILE A 724 25.70 6.87 8.30
N PHE A 725 26.18 5.99 7.43
CA PHE A 725 27.62 5.88 7.15
C PHE A 725 28.17 7.11 6.39
N ILE A 726 27.50 7.56 5.34
CA ILE A 726 28.02 8.63 4.46
C ILE A 726 27.81 10.02 5.07
N VAL A 727 26.71 10.23 5.79
CA VAL A 727 26.30 11.55 6.29
C VAL A 727 26.54 11.67 7.79
N ALA A 728 26.03 10.73 8.59
CA ALA A 728 26.11 10.86 10.04
C ALA A 728 27.53 10.65 10.58
N ALA A 729 28.30 9.70 10.03
CA ALA A 729 29.68 9.47 10.48
C ALA A 729 30.57 10.72 10.37
N PRO A 730 30.70 11.40 9.21
CA PRO A 730 31.52 12.60 9.14
C PRO A 730 30.97 13.75 9.99
N ILE A 731 29.65 13.93 10.10
CA ILE A 731 29.07 14.95 10.98
C ILE A 731 29.43 14.69 12.44
N ILE A 732 29.26 13.45 12.92
CA ILE A 732 29.61 13.07 14.30
C ILE A 732 31.10 13.27 14.52
N THR A 733 31.95 12.87 13.57
CA THR A 733 33.40 13.13 13.65
C THR A 733 33.69 14.63 13.72
N SER A 734 33.11 15.47 12.86
CA SER A 734 33.30 16.92 12.90
C SER A 734 32.85 17.54 14.22
N VAL A 735 31.72 17.09 14.77
CA VAL A 735 31.26 17.52 16.10
C VAL A 735 32.26 17.08 17.17
N LEU A 736 32.77 15.86 17.12
CA LEU A 736 33.76 15.39 18.10
C LEU A 736 35.11 16.11 17.98
N ILE A 737 35.55 16.47 16.76
CA ILE A 737 36.74 17.31 16.55
C ILE A 737 36.61 18.64 17.33
N SER A 738 35.41 19.23 17.38
CA SER A 738 35.20 20.48 18.12
C SER A 738 35.41 20.36 19.63
N PHE A 739 35.42 19.14 20.19
CA PHE A 739 35.72 18.86 21.60
C PHE A 739 37.19 18.46 21.83
N THR A 740 38.02 18.52 20.80
CA THR A 740 39.47 18.25 20.85
C THR A 740 40.28 19.55 20.72
N ASP A 741 41.56 19.50 21.08
CA ASP A 741 42.51 20.61 20.88
C ASP A 741 43.02 20.74 19.43
N TYR A 742 42.49 19.94 18.50
CA TYR A 742 42.85 19.96 17.08
C TYR A 742 42.67 21.36 16.45
N GLY A 743 43.76 21.93 15.92
CA GLY A 743 43.78 23.27 15.33
C GLY A 743 45.16 23.69 14.83
N TYR A 744 45.34 24.97 14.47
CA TYR A 744 46.58 25.50 13.87
C TYR A 744 47.84 25.21 14.70
N ASN A 745 47.73 25.25 16.03
CA ASN A 745 48.86 25.00 16.93
C ASN A 745 49.05 23.51 17.30
N HIS A 746 48.06 22.65 17.06
CA HIS A 746 48.07 21.21 17.36
C HIS A 746 47.55 20.44 16.14
N ALA A 747 48.37 20.38 15.09
CA ALA A 747 48.04 19.72 13.83
C ALA A 747 48.65 18.31 13.78
N ALA A 748 47.78 17.29 13.77
CA ALA A 748 48.18 15.93 13.43
C ALA A 748 48.69 15.87 11.97
N PRO A 749 49.80 15.14 11.68
CA PRO A 749 50.45 14.12 12.50
C PRO A 749 51.67 14.61 13.31
N GLY A 750 51.95 15.93 13.36
CA GLY A 750 53.16 16.45 14.02
C GLY A 750 53.07 16.55 15.55
N GLN A 751 51.85 16.57 16.10
CA GLN A 751 51.56 16.62 17.54
C GLN A 751 50.37 15.72 17.88
N THR A 752 50.32 15.26 19.13
CA THR A 752 49.18 14.50 19.66
C THR A 752 47.98 15.41 19.92
N VAL A 753 46.78 14.85 19.77
CA VAL A 753 45.51 15.55 19.95
C VAL A 753 44.80 14.94 21.15
N ASN A 754 44.33 15.77 22.07
CA ASN A 754 43.67 15.37 23.31
C ASN A 754 42.23 15.86 23.40
N TRP A 755 41.44 15.18 24.22
CA TRP A 755 40.08 15.61 24.58
C TRP A 755 40.13 16.80 25.53
N VAL A 756 39.61 17.96 25.10
CA VAL A 756 39.54 19.20 25.90
C VAL A 756 38.12 19.59 26.30
N GLY A 757 37.12 18.86 25.82
CA GLY A 757 35.71 19.10 26.12
C GLY A 757 35.25 20.46 25.62
N LEU A 758 34.58 21.23 26.48
CA LEU A 758 34.02 22.55 26.11
C LEU A 758 35.05 23.68 26.11
N LYS A 759 36.33 23.44 26.45
CA LYS A 759 37.35 24.50 26.48
C LYS A 759 37.55 25.15 25.10
N GLN A 760 37.51 24.34 24.03
CA GLN A 760 37.59 24.85 22.66
C GLN A 760 36.38 25.72 22.30
N TRP A 761 35.20 25.34 22.78
CA TRP A 761 33.97 26.13 22.73
C TRP A 761 33.98 27.33 23.68
N GLY A 762 35.02 27.56 24.50
CA GLY A 762 35.17 28.77 25.33
C GLY A 762 36.05 29.82 24.67
N LYS A 763 36.93 29.42 23.75
CA LYS A 763 37.90 30.31 23.09
C LYS A 763 37.28 31.48 22.31
N TRP A 764 36.00 31.40 21.92
CA TRP A 764 35.30 32.54 21.32
C TRP A 764 35.09 33.70 22.30
N TRP A 765 35.06 33.42 23.62
CA TRP A 765 34.99 34.44 24.66
C TRP A 765 36.34 35.13 24.82
N ASP A 766 37.44 34.36 24.84
CA ASP A 766 38.80 34.86 24.99
C ASP A 766 39.25 35.70 23.79
N TYR A 767 38.88 35.29 22.57
CA TYR A 767 39.23 36.00 21.34
C TYR A 767 38.20 37.05 20.89
N ARG A 768 37.29 37.48 21.78
CA ARG A 768 36.29 38.52 21.49
C ARG A 768 36.94 39.82 21.00
N GLN A 769 38.11 40.16 21.53
CA GLN A 769 38.85 41.38 21.18
C GLN A 769 39.51 41.34 19.79
N LEU A 770 39.58 40.16 19.14
CA LEU A 770 40.18 39.95 17.81
C LEU A 770 39.17 39.99 16.65
N GLY A 771 37.93 40.46 16.87
CA GLY A 771 36.93 40.66 15.81
C GLY A 771 36.26 39.38 15.26
N LEU A 772 36.55 38.20 15.81
CA LEU A 772 35.98 36.91 15.36
C LEU A 772 34.44 36.87 15.43
N PHE A 773 33.83 37.53 16.41
CA PHE A 773 32.37 37.60 16.54
C PHE A 773 31.72 38.32 15.35
N GLN A 774 32.30 39.43 14.92
CA GLN A 774 31.79 40.22 13.80
C GLN A 774 31.91 39.44 12.48
N SER A 775 33.02 38.71 12.29
CA SER A 775 33.22 37.84 11.14
C SER A 775 32.22 36.67 11.11
N LEU A 776 32.03 35.98 12.24
CA LEU A 776 31.06 34.89 12.33
C LEU A 776 29.62 35.39 12.12
N ALA A 777 29.24 36.51 12.74
CA ALA A 777 27.93 37.13 12.57
C ALA A 777 27.68 37.55 11.11
N SER A 778 28.72 38.07 10.43
CA SER A 778 28.64 38.45 9.01
C SER A 778 28.41 37.24 8.11
N VAL A 779 29.16 36.15 8.33
CA VAL A 779 28.99 34.90 7.56
C VAL A 779 27.65 34.24 7.85
N LEU A 780 27.22 34.18 9.12
CA LEU A 780 25.91 33.63 9.49
C LEU A 780 24.76 34.47 8.93
N GLY A 781 24.86 35.79 8.99
CA GLY A 781 23.89 36.70 8.40
C GLY A 781 23.80 36.51 6.89
N TRP A 782 24.94 36.44 6.20
CA TRP A 782 25.00 36.17 4.77
C TRP A 782 24.44 34.79 4.40
N THR A 783 24.73 33.77 5.20
CA THR A 783 24.20 32.41 5.03
C THR A 783 22.68 32.38 5.21
N ALA A 784 22.14 33.12 6.20
CA ALA A 784 20.70 33.24 6.39
C ALA A 784 20.02 33.94 5.21
N VAL A 785 20.58 35.07 4.74
CA VAL A 785 20.08 35.77 3.55
C VAL A 785 20.09 34.85 2.33
N TRP A 786 21.20 34.17 2.05
CA TRP A 786 21.29 33.22 0.94
C TRP A 786 20.35 32.03 1.09
N THR A 787 20.15 31.50 2.29
CA THR A 787 19.23 30.37 2.51
C THR A 787 17.80 30.79 2.22
N VAL A 788 17.39 31.96 2.67
CA VAL A 788 16.04 32.50 2.40
C VAL A 788 15.88 32.78 0.91
N LEU A 789 16.85 33.43 0.26
CA LEU A 789 16.78 33.72 -1.17
C LEU A 789 16.82 32.45 -2.02
N SER A 790 17.72 31.51 -1.72
CA SER A 790 17.88 30.23 -2.44
C SER A 790 16.74 29.24 -2.21
N THR A 791 15.91 29.43 -1.18
CA THR A 791 14.68 28.64 -1.02
C THR A 791 13.50 29.32 -1.70
N LEU A 792 13.29 30.62 -1.46
CA LEU A 792 12.16 31.36 -2.01
C LEU A 792 12.25 31.53 -3.52
N PHE A 793 13.45 31.77 -4.07
CA PHE A 793 13.64 32.07 -5.49
C PHE A 793 13.36 30.85 -6.40
N PRO A 794 13.90 29.63 -6.15
CA PRO A 794 13.55 28.45 -6.94
C PRO A 794 12.10 28.01 -6.74
N ILE A 795 11.52 28.19 -5.55
CA ILE A 795 10.08 27.93 -5.33
C ILE A 795 9.24 28.89 -6.16
N GLY A 796 9.55 30.20 -6.12
CA GLY A 796 8.87 31.23 -6.89
C GLY A 796 8.99 30.99 -8.40
N LEU A 797 10.20 30.73 -8.89
CA LEU A 797 10.44 30.37 -10.29
C LEU A 797 9.75 29.06 -10.66
N GLY A 798 9.82 28.04 -9.82
CA GLY A 798 9.15 26.76 -10.05
C GLY A 798 7.64 26.92 -10.18
N ILE A 799 7.02 27.74 -9.32
CA ILE A 799 5.59 28.09 -9.42
C ILE A 799 5.32 28.89 -10.70
N LEU A 800 6.15 29.88 -11.03
CA LEU A 800 6.00 30.70 -12.23
C LEU A 800 6.08 29.83 -13.50
N ILE A 801 7.09 28.97 -13.60
CA ILE A 801 7.25 28.00 -14.69
C ILE A 801 6.08 27.01 -14.72
N ALA A 802 5.60 26.53 -13.57
CA ALA A 802 4.43 25.66 -13.49
C ALA A 802 3.15 26.35 -14.01
N ILE A 803 2.93 27.62 -13.65
CA ILE A 803 1.79 28.41 -14.16
C ILE A 803 1.91 28.63 -15.67
N LEU A 804 3.09 29.04 -16.15
CA LEU A 804 3.34 29.23 -17.58
C LEU A 804 3.11 27.94 -18.36
N THR A 805 3.71 26.83 -17.93
CA THR A 805 3.59 25.51 -18.57
C THR A 805 2.17 24.95 -18.49
N ASN A 806 1.37 25.30 -17.48
CA ASN A 806 -0.05 24.91 -17.40
C ASN A 806 -0.96 25.69 -18.37
N SER A 807 -0.57 26.88 -18.82
CA SER A 807 -1.41 27.69 -19.72
C SER A 807 -1.58 27.06 -21.12
N SER A 808 -2.79 27.04 -21.68
CA SER A 808 -3.09 26.42 -22.99
C SER A 808 -2.55 27.21 -24.21
N LYS A 809 -2.07 28.44 -24.01
CA LYS A 809 -1.65 29.37 -25.07
C LYS A 809 -0.19 29.20 -25.53
N ILE A 810 0.66 28.49 -24.79
CA ILE A 810 2.09 28.30 -25.14
C ILE A 810 2.26 27.10 -26.08
N LYS A 811 2.76 27.36 -27.29
CA LYS A 811 3.14 26.34 -28.29
C LYS A 811 4.61 25.93 -28.07
N GLY A 812 4.91 24.63 -28.04
CA GLY A 812 6.29 24.12 -27.88
C GLY A 812 6.60 23.32 -26.60
N LYS A 813 5.61 23.01 -25.74
CA LYS A 813 5.76 22.30 -24.44
C LYS A 813 6.50 20.94 -24.46
N LYS A 814 6.80 20.39 -25.64
CA LYS A 814 7.38 19.06 -25.85
C LYS A 814 8.88 19.06 -26.18
N PHE A 815 9.51 20.21 -26.34
CA PHE A 815 10.97 20.32 -26.55
C PHE A 815 11.75 20.50 -25.24
N SER A 816 11.07 20.65 -24.09
CA SER A 816 11.69 20.88 -22.78
C SER A 816 11.69 19.64 -21.85
N VAL A 817 11.53 18.44 -22.41
CA VAL A 817 11.75 17.15 -21.73
C VAL A 817 12.58 16.29 -22.67
#